data_AF-C5CLB9-F1
#
_entry.id   AF-C5CLB9-F1
#
_cell.length_a   1.000
_cell.length_b   1.000
_cell.length_c   1.000
_cell.angle_alpha   90.00
_cell.angle_beta   90.00
_cell.angle_gamma   90.00
#
_symmetry.space_group_name_H-M   'P 1'
#
loop_
_entity.id
_entity.type
_entity.pdbx_description
1 polymer ?
#
loop_
_entity_poly.entity_id
_entity_poly.type
_entity_poly.pdbx_seq_one_letter_code
_entity_poly.pdbx_strand_id
1 'polypeptide(L)'
;MKIVCLGGGPAGLYFGLLMKLHDPANEVIVVERNRPYDTFGWGVVFSDATLDKLSVADPVSAETIAAAFSRWDNVDTHFKGQCIRSGGHGFIGIGRKKLLNILQARCEELGVQLVFETFVEDEQALALKYGADLVIASDGVNSAVRTRYADTYQPDIDLRNCRFVWLGTRKVFDAFTFIFVPTEHGWFQAHAYQFENGLSTFIVETTDEAWLKTGIDQMSQEEGIAYCEKLFAPYLDGEKLISNASHLRGSAIWIRFPRVVCQRWVHWSRPYGEHGRQVPVVLMGDAAHTAHFSIGSGTKLALEDAIELTRSLAETRGELREGLARYERLRGVEVLKIQNAARNSTEWFENVERYAGLEPEQFAYSLLTRSQRISHENLRVRDKAWLEGYERWMAQRSGTQANEPDRPLLPMLTPYTARGLTLKNRVIASPTLLYACDNGVPGPFQMVHLGNRALGGASLVMVEMTAVSPDARVTPACPGLWNEQQVQAFAAITGFVHEHTDARIGVQIGHAGRRGSTQLGWEQPDHPLASGNWPLLSASALPYLPGVTQTPGAMTREDMDRVRDDFVAATRRASAAGFDWVQLQAGHGYLLSSFISPLTNHRTDEHGGPLENRLRFPLEVFKAMRAAWPASLPMSVRISATDWAPGGTTVDEAVEIARHFREAGADLVDCSSGEVTPDQKPVYGRMYQTPIADRIRNEGGVPTIAVGAITEADQINGIIASGRADLCALARPLLTDAAWLLRETAKLGYSELPWPPAYRNAKDQLDRSFSRPQRLA
;
A
#
# COMPACT_ATOMS: atom_id res chain seq x y z
N MET A 1 13.78 -38.80 -15.81
CA MET A 1 12.75 -38.71 -14.73
C MET A 1 11.36 -38.87 -15.34
N LYS A 2 10.42 -39.51 -14.64
CA LYS A 2 9.00 -39.62 -15.02
C LYS A 2 8.18 -38.57 -14.29
N ILE A 3 7.49 -37.70 -15.02
CA ILE A 3 6.82 -36.51 -14.49
C ILE A 3 5.37 -36.50 -14.96
N VAL A 4 4.44 -36.29 -14.02
CA VAL A 4 3.01 -36.13 -14.32
C VAL A 4 2.55 -34.74 -13.91
N CYS A 5 2.08 -33.96 -14.88
CA CYS A 5 1.48 -32.64 -14.65
C CYS A 5 -0.04 -32.74 -14.71
N LEU A 6 -0.71 -32.23 -13.68
CA LEU A 6 -2.16 -32.15 -13.58
C LEU A 6 -2.58 -30.75 -14.04
N GLY A 7 -3.28 -30.66 -15.17
CA GLY A 7 -3.69 -29.41 -15.80
C GLY A 7 -2.81 -29.01 -16.99
N GLY A 8 -3.45 -28.79 -18.14
CA GLY A 8 -2.88 -28.29 -19.40
C GLY A 8 -2.97 -26.77 -19.54
N GLY A 9 -2.86 -26.04 -18.43
CA GLY A 9 -2.69 -24.58 -18.43
C GLY A 9 -1.24 -24.16 -18.71
N PRO A 10 -0.93 -22.85 -18.68
CA PRO A 10 0.42 -22.35 -18.96
C PRO A 10 1.50 -22.95 -18.04
N ALA A 11 1.19 -23.19 -16.76
CA ALA A 11 2.12 -23.80 -15.80
C ALA A 11 2.52 -25.23 -16.20
N GLY A 12 1.53 -26.14 -16.31
CA GLY A 12 1.79 -27.54 -16.59
C GLY A 12 2.39 -27.80 -17.97
N LEU A 13 1.89 -27.13 -19.01
CA LEU A 13 2.44 -27.25 -20.36
C LEU A 13 3.88 -26.73 -20.42
N TYR A 14 4.14 -25.54 -19.88
CA TYR A 14 5.46 -24.93 -19.98
C TYR A 14 6.49 -25.65 -19.12
N PHE A 15 6.12 -26.12 -17.92
CA PHE A 15 7.02 -26.96 -17.13
C PHE A 15 7.33 -28.27 -17.87
N GLY A 16 6.30 -28.91 -18.43
CA GLY A 16 6.47 -30.17 -19.15
C GLY A 16 7.43 -30.07 -20.33
N LEU A 17 7.29 -29.03 -21.15
CA LEU A 17 8.20 -28.81 -22.27
C LEU A 17 9.61 -28.39 -21.84
N LEU A 18 9.75 -27.59 -20.77
CA LEU A 18 11.07 -27.19 -20.26
C LEU A 18 11.85 -28.40 -19.71
N MET A 19 11.18 -29.36 -19.08
CA MET A 19 11.82 -30.61 -18.63
C MET A 19 12.29 -31.47 -19.80
N LYS A 20 11.58 -31.48 -20.94
CA LYS A 20 12.03 -32.14 -22.17
C LYS A 20 13.21 -31.42 -22.84
N LEU A 21 13.21 -30.09 -22.85
CA LEU A 21 14.33 -29.29 -23.35
C LEU A 21 15.59 -29.47 -22.50
N HIS A 22 15.43 -29.60 -21.18
CA HIS A 22 16.54 -29.81 -20.27
C HIS A 22 17.17 -31.20 -20.43
N ASP A 23 16.35 -32.26 -20.48
CA ASP A 23 16.79 -33.62 -20.74
C ASP A 23 15.71 -34.39 -21.54
N PRO A 24 15.96 -34.70 -22.83
CA PRO A 24 15.02 -35.44 -23.68
C PRO A 24 14.62 -36.82 -23.15
N ALA A 25 15.44 -37.43 -22.28
CA ALA A 25 15.17 -38.71 -21.65
C ALA A 25 14.08 -38.64 -20.56
N ASN A 26 13.63 -37.44 -20.16
CA ASN A 26 12.48 -37.30 -19.28
C ASN A 26 11.20 -37.82 -19.95
N GLU A 27 10.42 -38.62 -19.24
CA GLU A 27 9.06 -39.00 -19.66
C GLU A 27 8.09 -38.03 -18.99
N VAL A 28 7.38 -37.22 -19.78
CA VAL A 28 6.49 -36.18 -19.24
C VAL A 28 5.08 -36.42 -19.77
N ILE A 29 4.11 -36.52 -18.86
CA ILE A 29 2.69 -36.63 -19.16
C ILE A 29 1.99 -35.39 -18.61
N VAL A 30 1.19 -34.71 -19.44
CA VAL A 30 0.30 -33.62 -19.01
C VAL A 30 -1.14 -34.10 -19.17
N VAL A 31 -1.90 -34.09 -18.08
CA VAL A 31 -3.30 -34.54 -18.04
C VAL A 31 -4.22 -33.33 -17.94
N GLU A 32 -5.13 -33.17 -18.91
CA GLU A 32 -6.06 -32.05 -19.02
C GLU A 32 -7.51 -32.56 -19.04
N ARG A 33 -8.38 -31.89 -18.28
CA ARG A 33 -9.80 -32.26 -18.16
C ARG A 33 -10.61 -31.83 -19.38
N ASN A 34 -10.19 -30.78 -20.06
CA ASN A 34 -10.85 -30.22 -21.23
C ASN A 34 -10.38 -30.91 -22.52
N ARG A 35 -11.07 -30.60 -23.61
CA ARG A 35 -10.69 -31.04 -24.96
C ARG A 35 -9.40 -30.37 -25.44
N PRO A 36 -8.66 -30.99 -26.38
CA PRO A 36 -7.54 -30.33 -27.04
C PRO A 36 -7.99 -28.97 -27.61
N TYR A 37 -7.16 -27.94 -27.40
CA TYR A 37 -7.43 -26.59 -27.92
C TYR A 37 -8.73 -25.91 -27.42
N ASP A 38 -9.37 -26.45 -26.38
CA ASP A 38 -10.57 -25.90 -25.75
C ASP A 38 -10.20 -25.08 -24.51
N THR A 39 -10.49 -23.79 -24.52
CA THR A 39 -10.21 -22.90 -23.39
C THR A 39 -11.17 -21.72 -23.35
N PHE A 40 -11.34 -21.16 -22.16
CA PHE A 40 -12.24 -20.04 -21.87
C PHE A 40 -11.44 -18.79 -21.46
N GLY A 41 -11.96 -17.61 -21.80
CA GLY A 41 -11.29 -16.32 -21.60
C GLY A 41 -10.72 -15.72 -22.89
N TRP A 42 -10.24 -14.48 -22.80
CA TRP A 42 -9.85 -13.66 -23.95
C TRP A 42 -8.34 -13.36 -23.92
N GLY A 43 -7.92 -12.12 -24.16
CA GLY A 43 -6.53 -11.71 -24.19
C GLY A 43 -5.85 -11.66 -22.84
N VAL A 44 -4.64 -12.19 -22.75
CA VAL A 44 -3.73 -12.02 -21.61
C VAL A 44 -2.62 -11.05 -21.98
N VAL A 45 -2.08 -10.35 -20.97
CA VAL A 45 -1.03 -9.33 -21.15
C VAL A 45 0.30 -9.82 -20.54
N PHE A 46 1.40 -9.55 -21.23
CA PHE A 46 2.77 -9.81 -20.78
C PHE A 46 3.57 -8.51 -20.66
N SER A 47 4.55 -8.52 -19.76
CA SER A 47 5.63 -7.51 -19.71
C SER A 47 6.84 -7.99 -20.51
N ASP A 48 7.61 -7.07 -21.09
CA ASP A 48 8.87 -7.38 -21.79
C ASP A 48 9.82 -8.23 -20.95
N ALA A 49 9.97 -7.92 -19.66
CA ALA A 49 10.82 -8.68 -18.74
C ALA A 49 10.42 -10.16 -18.58
N THR A 50 9.15 -10.51 -18.84
CA THR A 50 8.72 -11.91 -18.85
C THR A 50 9.17 -12.58 -20.13
N LEU A 51 9.07 -11.90 -21.26
CA LEU A 51 9.57 -12.43 -22.53
C LEU A 51 11.07 -12.66 -22.52
N ASP A 52 11.86 -11.79 -21.90
CA ASP A 52 13.31 -12.00 -21.76
C ASP A 52 13.61 -13.33 -21.04
N LYS A 53 12.86 -13.64 -19.98
CA LYS A 53 13.00 -14.91 -19.25
C LYS A 53 12.58 -16.11 -20.11
N LEU A 54 11.50 -15.98 -20.87
CA LEU A 54 11.09 -17.03 -21.82
C LEU A 54 12.15 -17.22 -22.90
N SER A 55 12.72 -16.16 -23.46
CA SER A 55 13.75 -16.21 -24.50
C SER A 55 15.00 -16.94 -24.02
N VAL A 56 15.35 -16.82 -22.74
CA VAL A 56 16.46 -17.57 -22.13
C VAL A 56 16.11 -19.04 -21.90
N ALA A 57 14.86 -19.35 -21.52
CA ALA A 57 14.44 -20.70 -21.14
C ALA A 57 14.01 -21.58 -22.34
N ASP A 58 13.30 -21.00 -23.31
CA ASP A 58 12.86 -21.62 -24.57
C ASP A 58 12.75 -20.55 -25.67
N PRO A 59 13.85 -20.29 -26.42
CA PRO A 59 13.88 -19.30 -27.48
C PRO A 59 12.81 -19.50 -28.56
N VAL A 60 12.46 -20.76 -28.88
CA VAL A 60 11.53 -21.08 -29.98
C VAL A 60 10.10 -20.73 -29.60
N SER A 61 9.66 -21.11 -28.39
CA SER A 61 8.35 -20.67 -27.90
C SER A 61 8.32 -19.16 -27.74
N ALA A 62 9.39 -18.55 -27.23
CA ALA A 62 9.45 -17.10 -27.04
C ALA A 62 9.27 -16.34 -28.37
N GLU A 63 9.97 -16.77 -29.44
CA GLU A 63 9.84 -16.17 -30.77
C GLU A 63 8.43 -16.38 -31.37
N THR A 64 7.88 -17.59 -31.25
CA THR A 64 6.54 -17.91 -31.76
C THR A 64 5.45 -17.13 -31.03
N ILE A 65 5.56 -17.02 -29.71
CA ILE A 65 4.68 -16.21 -28.87
C ILE A 65 4.86 -14.73 -29.24
N ALA A 66 6.10 -14.28 -29.44
CA ALA A 66 6.42 -12.90 -29.83
C ALA A 66 5.79 -12.47 -31.15
N ALA A 67 5.82 -13.37 -32.15
CA ALA A 67 5.23 -13.13 -33.46
C ALA A 67 3.70 -13.04 -33.45
N ALA A 68 3.04 -13.58 -32.41
CA ALA A 68 1.59 -13.58 -32.27
C ALA A 68 1.04 -12.35 -31.51
N PHE A 69 1.91 -11.40 -31.13
CA PHE A 69 1.53 -10.31 -30.24
C PHE A 69 0.88 -9.11 -30.91
N SER A 70 -0.12 -8.57 -30.21
CA SER A 70 -0.55 -7.19 -30.37
C SER A 70 0.24 -6.32 -29.39
N ARG A 71 0.85 -5.24 -29.85
CA ARG A 71 1.63 -4.31 -29.01
C ARG A 71 0.94 -2.96 -28.92
N TRP A 72 0.91 -2.40 -27.73
CA TRP A 72 0.48 -1.04 -27.48
C TRP A 72 1.26 -0.47 -26.30
N ASP A 73 1.34 0.86 -26.23
CA ASP A 73 2.18 1.53 -25.24
C ASP A 73 1.38 2.41 -24.26
N ASN A 74 0.17 2.78 -24.65
CA ASN A 74 -0.64 3.76 -23.95
C ASN A 74 -1.55 3.11 -22.90
N VAL A 75 -1.84 3.88 -21.85
CA VAL A 75 -2.94 3.68 -20.91
C VAL A 75 -3.92 4.83 -21.05
N ASP A 76 -5.19 4.51 -21.24
CA ASP A 76 -6.29 5.48 -21.24
C ASP A 76 -7.08 5.37 -19.95
N THR A 77 -7.35 6.51 -19.32
CA THR A 77 -8.20 6.60 -18.14
C THR A 77 -9.42 7.45 -18.46
N HIS A 78 -10.58 6.82 -18.61
CA HIS A 78 -11.86 7.48 -18.78
C HIS A 78 -12.54 7.69 -17.42
N PHE A 79 -12.60 8.94 -16.97
CA PHE A 79 -13.19 9.33 -15.70
C PHE A 79 -13.85 10.71 -15.80
N LYS A 80 -15.07 10.86 -15.27
CA LYS A 80 -15.87 12.10 -15.33
C LYS A 80 -15.97 12.72 -16.73
N GLY A 81 -16.15 11.87 -17.75
CA GLY A 81 -16.31 12.31 -19.15
C GLY A 81 -15.04 12.78 -19.84
N GLN A 82 -13.87 12.69 -19.19
CA GLN A 82 -12.57 12.98 -19.79
C GLN A 82 -11.78 11.70 -20.00
N CYS A 83 -10.92 11.68 -21.02
CA CYS A 83 -9.91 10.65 -21.22
C CYS A 83 -8.52 11.25 -21.00
N ILE A 84 -7.76 10.68 -20.08
CA ILE A 84 -6.34 11.00 -19.87
C ILE A 84 -5.51 9.84 -20.37
N ARG A 85 -4.68 10.10 -21.38
CA ARG A 85 -3.77 9.15 -22.01
C ARG A 85 -2.35 9.35 -21.49
N SER A 86 -1.69 8.27 -21.07
CA SER A 86 -0.28 8.22 -20.68
C SER A 86 0.43 7.11 -21.45
N GLY A 87 1.61 7.38 -22.01
CA GLY A 87 2.43 6.44 -22.78
C GLY A 87 3.58 5.80 -22.00
N GLY A 88 4.47 5.11 -22.71
CA GLY A 88 5.69 4.48 -22.17
C GLY A 88 5.45 3.32 -21.21
N HIS A 89 4.25 2.74 -21.20
CA HIS A 89 3.93 1.64 -20.30
C HIS A 89 4.40 0.29 -20.84
N GLY A 90 4.38 0.14 -22.17
CA GLY A 90 4.77 -1.08 -22.88
C GLY A 90 3.90 -2.29 -22.52
N PHE A 91 2.95 -2.63 -23.39
CA PHE A 91 2.09 -3.80 -23.22
C PHE A 91 2.11 -4.69 -24.44
N ILE A 92 1.90 -5.97 -24.15
CA ILE A 92 1.88 -7.02 -25.14
C ILE A 92 0.70 -7.95 -24.84
N GLY A 93 -0.22 -8.08 -25.78
CA GLY A 93 -1.39 -8.95 -25.68
C GLY A 93 -1.32 -10.16 -26.60
N ILE A 94 -1.82 -11.29 -26.12
CA ILE A 94 -2.10 -12.49 -26.93
C ILE A 94 -3.40 -13.13 -26.47
N GLY A 95 -4.15 -13.71 -27.40
CA GLY A 95 -5.32 -14.53 -27.06
C GLY A 95 -4.90 -15.74 -26.22
N ARG A 96 -5.57 -15.97 -25.08
CA ARG A 96 -5.27 -17.12 -24.19
C ARG A 96 -5.31 -18.45 -24.93
N LYS A 97 -6.29 -18.62 -25.83
CA LYS A 97 -6.38 -19.79 -26.72
C LYS A 97 -5.16 -19.93 -27.61
N LYS A 98 -4.73 -18.85 -28.27
CA LYS A 98 -3.54 -18.87 -29.13
C LYS A 98 -2.28 -19.23 -28.35
N LEU A 99 -2.09 -18.68 -27.15
CA LEU A 99 -0.97 -19.02 -26.28
C LEU A 99 -0.95 -20.51 -25.93
N LEU A 100 -2.08 -21.07 -25.47
CA LEU A 100 -2.16 -22.49 -25.14
C LEU A 100 -1.91 -23.39 -26.35
N ASN A 101 -2.41 -23.01 -27.53
CA ASN A 101 -2.16 -23.76 -28.76
C ASN A 101 -0.67 -23.80 -29.11
N ILE A 102 0.06 -22.68 -28.92
CA ILE A 102 1.52 -22.63 -29.15
C ILE A 102 2.23 -23.58 -28.17
N LEU A 103 1.88 -23.52 -26.89
CA LEU A 103 2.49 -24.39 -25.86
C LEU A 103 2.16 -25.88 -26.07
N GLN A 104 0.93 -26.21 -26.48
CA GLN A 104 0.52 -27.59 -26.79
C GLN A 104 1.29 -28.13 -28.01
N ALA A 105 1.36 -27.36 -29.10
CA ALA A 105 2.13 -27.76 -30.28
C ALA A 105 3.62 -27.96 -29.96
N ARG A 106 4.20 -27.08 -29.12
CA ARG A 106 5.59 -27.22 -28.67
C ARG A 106 5.80 -28.46 -27.78
N CYS A 107 4.86 -28.75 -26.89
CA CYS A 107 4.86 -29.99 -26.10
C CYS A 107 4.88 -31.24 -27.00
N GLU A 108 4.01 -31.28 -28.02
CA GLU A 108 3.95 -32.39 -28.97
C GLU A 108 5.26 -32.56 -29.76
N GLU A 109 5.85 -31.46 -30.23
CA GLU A 109 7.14 -31.45 -30.94
C GLU A 109 8.27 -32.06 -30.11
N LEU A 110 8.28 -31.78 -28.80
CA LEU A 110 9.31 -32.25 -27.86
C LEU A 110 8.99 -33.62 -27.23
N GLY A 111 7.88 -34.25 -27.65
CA GLY A 111 7.47 -35.58 -27.19
C GLY A 111 6.92 -35.61 -25.76
N VAL A 112 6.29 -34.52 -25.29
CA VAL A 112 5.44 -34.53 -24.09
C VAL A 112 4.13 -35.23 -24.42
N GLN A 113 3.71 -36.18 -23.59
CA GLN A 113 2.45 -36.89 -23.78
C GLN A 113 1.28 -36.06 -23.23
N LEU A 114 0.42 -35.53 -24.12
CA LEU A 114 -0.79 -34.82 -23.74
C LEU A 114 -1.98 -35.79 -23.65
N VAL A 115 -2.65 -35.84 -22.50
CA VAL A 115 -3.82 -36.68 -22.23
C VAL A 115 -5.01 -35.79 -21.89
N PHE A 116 -5.91 -35.63 -22.85
CA PHE A 116 -7.09 -34.75 -22.74
C PHE A 116 -8.33 -35.49 -22.23
N GLU A 117 -9.40 -34.72 -21.98
CA GLU A 117 -10.71 -35.23 -21.51
C GLU A 117 -10.62 -36.17 -20.31
N THR A 118 -9.63 -35.93 -19.44
CA THR A 118 -9.36 -36.77 -18.27
C THR A 118 -9.45 -35.95 -17.00
N PHE A 119 -10.50 -36.20 -16.21
CA PHE A 119 -10.64 -35.62 -14.88
C PHE A 119 -9.86 -36.44 -13.86
N VAL A 120 -8.94 -35.80 -13.13
CA VAL A 120 -8.10 -36.47 -12.13
C VAL A 120 -8.78 -36.41 -10.77
N GLU A 121 -9.35 -37.54 -10.35
CA GLU A 121 -9.94 -37.68 -9.01
C GLU A 121 -8.89 -38.03 -7.95
N ASP A 122 -7.89 -38.85 -8.31
CA ASP A 122 -6.83 -39.32 -7.43
C ASP A 122 -5.47 -39.22 -8.13
N GLU A 123 -4.66 -38.24 -7.70
CA GLU A 123 -3.32 -38.06 -8.26
C GLU A 123 -2.32 -39.15 -7.84
N GLN A 124 -2.54 -39.87 -6.74
CA GLN A 124 -1.69 -40.99 -6.36
C GLN A 124 -1.94 -42.21 -7.25
N ALA A 125 -3.20 -42.52 -7.55
CA ALA A 125 -3.55 -43.55 -8.51
C ALA A 125 -2.97 -43.24 -9.90
N LEU A 126 -3.02 -41.96 -10.31
CA LEU A 126 -2.44 -41.50 -11.56
C LEU A 126 -0.91 -41.61 -11.56
N ALA A 127 -0.26 -41.18 -10.48
CA ALA A 127 1.18 -41.30 -10.32
C ALA A 127 1.64 -42.77 -10.34
N LEU A 128 0.88 -43.68 -9.73
CA LEU A 128 1.14 -45.12 -9.80
C LEU A 128 0.97 -45.65 -11.24
N LYS A 129 -0.11 -45.28 -11.93
CA LYS A 129 -0.40 -45.69 -13.31
C LYS A 129 0.75 -45.34 -14.27
N TYR A 130 1.37 -44.17 -14.10
CA TYR A 130 2.46 -43.71 -14.96
C TYR A 130 3.87 -43.91 -14.35
N GLY A 131 3.96 -44.48 -13.14
CA GLY A 131 5.24 -44.65 -12.44
C GLY A 131 5.97 -43.34 -12.17
N ALA A 132 5.25 -42.29 -11.77
CA ALA A 132 5.79 -40.94 -11.64
C ALA A 132 6.87 -40.84 -10.53
N ASP A 133 7.94 -40.12 -10.83
CA ASP A 133 8.96 -39.68 -9.88
C ASP A 133 8.57 -38.34 -9.22
N LEU A 134 7.75 -37.54 -9.91
CA LEU A 134 7.33 -36.18 -9.53
C LEU A 134 5.94 -35.89 -10.09
N VAL A 135 5.05 -35.31 -9.28
CA VAL A 135 3.74 -34.82 -9.69
C VAL A 135 3.69 -33.30 -9.56
N ILE A 136 3.26 -32.61 -10.61
CA ILE A 136 2.98 -31.17 -10.60
C ILE A 136 1.48 -30.95 -10.61
N ALA A 137 0.95 -30.38 -9.53
CA ALA A 137 -0.43 -29.95 -9.43
C ALA A 137 -0.56 -28.51 -9.93
N SER A 138 -0.89 -28.38 -11.22
CA SER A 138 -1.19 -27.12 -11.91
C SER A 138 -2.67 -27.05 -12.33
N ASP A 139 -3.55 -27.67 -11.54
CA ASP A 139 -4.98 -27.87 -11.81
C ASP A 139 -5.84 -26.61 -11.55
N GLY A 140 -5.18 -25.47 -11.37
CA GLY A 140 -5.76 -24.14 -11.37
C GLY A 140 -6.31 -23.68 -10.02
N VAL A 141 -7.03 -22.57 -10.06
CA VAL A 141 -7.44 -21.84 -8.86
C VAL A 141 -8.33 -22.65 -7.92
N ASN A 142 -9.14 -23.58 -8.45
CA ASN A 142 -10.00 -24.49 -7.70
C ASN A 142 -9.33 -25.85 -7.47
N SER A 143 -8.01 -25.87 -7.24
CA SER A 143 -7.21 -27.09 -7.11
C SER A 143 -7.79 -28.08 -6.09
N ALA A 144 -8.11 -29.28 -6.56
CA ALA A 144 -8.58 -30.38 -5.72
C ALA A 144 -7.41 -30.94 -4.89
N VAL A 145 -6.21 -30.94 -5.46
CA VAL A 145 -4.98 -31.39 -4.78
C VAL A 145 -4.63 -30.47 -3.62
N ARG A 146 -4.70 -29.15 -3.81
CA ARG A 146 -4.48 -28.19 -2.72
C ARG A 146 -5.45 -28.42 -1.57
N THR A 147 -6.72 -28.66 -1.90
CA THR A 147 -7.78 -28.92 -0.92
C THR A 147 -7.54 -30.22 -0.16
N ARG A 148 -7.17 -31.29 -0.87
CA ARG A 148 -6.89 -32.62 -0.31
C ARG A 148 -5.75 -32.59 0.71
N TYR A 149 -4.70 -31.82 0.45
CA TYR A 149 -3.51 -31.73 1.30
C TYR A 149 -3.39 -30.37 2.01
N ALA A 150 -4.52 -29.79 2.41
CA ALA A 150 -4.56 -28.49 3.07
C ALA A 150 -3.68 -28.44 4.34
N ASP A 151 -3.59 -29.53 5.10
CA ASP A 151 -2.73 -29.62 6.29
C ASP A 151 -1.23 -29.41 5.97
N THR A 152 -0.81 -29.79 4.76
CA THR A 152 0.57 -29.58 4.31
C THR A 152 0.74 -28.21 3.68
N TYR A 153 -0.10 -27.85 2.72
CA TYR A 153 0.07 -26.62 1.94
C TYR A 153 -0.32 -25.36 2.72
N GLN A 154 -1.17 -25.50 3.73
CA GLN A 154 -1.70 -24.44 4.58
C GLN A 154 -2.22 -23.26 3.73
N PRO A 155 -3.25 -23.52 2.89
CA PRO A 155 -3.76 -22.50 1.99
C PRO A 155 -4.54 -21.44 2.77
N ASP A 156 -4.19 -20.19 2.52
CA ASP A 156 -4.94 -19.01 2.91
C ASP A 156 -5.68 -18.48 1.67
N ILE A 157 -7.00 -18.66 1.66
CA ILE A 157 -7.89 -18.32 0.55
C ILE A 157 -8.84 -17.22 1.00
N ASP A 158 -8.81 -16.09 0.30
CA ASP A 158 -9.66 -14.94 0.55
C ASP A 158 -10.45 -14.58 -0.71
N LEU A 159 -11.79 -14.59 -0.60
CA LEU A 159 -12.68 -14.18 -1.68
C LEU A 159 -12.83 -12.66 -1.66
N ARG A 160 -12.22 -12.02 -2.65
CA ARG A 160 -12.22 -10.56 -2.81
C ARG A 160 -13.63 -9.98 -2.98
N ASN A 161 -13.76 -8.70 -2.68
CA ASN A 161 -15.04 -8.00 -2.61
C ASN A 161 -15.59 -7.66 -4.00
N CYS A 162 -14.73 -7.48 -4.99
CA CYS A 162 -15.17 -7.26 -6.37
C CYS A 162 -15.60 -8.56 -7.06
N ARG A 163 -16.65 -8.45 -7.86
CA ARG A 163 -17.02 -9.38 -8.92
C ARG A 163 -16.52 -8.86 -10.24
N PHE A 164 -16.09 -9.78 -11.11
CA PHE A 164 -15.76 -9.46 -12.49
C PHE A 164 -16.35 -10.46 -13.46
N VAL A 165 -16.59 -10.00 -14.69
CA VAL A 165 -16.96 -10.81 -15.84
C VAL A 165 -15.99 -10.51 -16.99
N TRP A 166 -15.50 -11.56 -17.63
CA TRP A 166 -14.50 -11.45 -18.70
C TRP A 166 -15.15 -11.65 -20.07
N LEU A 167 -15.35 -10.54 -20.79
CA LEU A 167 -16.00 -10.49 -22.10
C LEU A 167 -14.99 -10.09 -23.18
N GLY A 168 -15.42 -10.17 -24.43
CA GLY A 168 -14.70 -9.63 -25.59
C GLY A 168 -15.56 -8.68 -26.40
N THR A 169 -14.95 -7.94 -27.32
CA THR A 169 -15.67 -7.05 -28.23
C THR A 169 -14.86 -6.83 -29.51
N ARG A 170 -15.56 -6.51 -30.61
CA ARG A 170 -14.92 -6.09 -31.86
C ARG A 170 -14.46 -4.63 -31.84
N LYS A 171 -14.88 -3.85 -30.85
CA LYS A 171 -14.31 -2.54 -30.58
C LYS A 171 -12.81 -2.70 -30.29
N VAL A 172 -11.97 -2.13 -31.14
CA VAL A 172 -10.51 -2.12 -30.95
C VAL A 172 -10.13 -0.98 -30.01
N PHE A 173 -9.45 -1.33 -28.92
CA PHE A 173 -8.84 -0.38 -27.99
C PHE A 173 -7.32 -0.39 -28.24
N ASP A 174 -6.78 0.73 -28.75
CA ASP A 174 -5.37 0.94 -29.10
C ASP A 174 -4.47 1.23 -27.87
N ALA A 175 -5.08 1.25 -26.68
CA ALA A 175 -4.46 1.49 -25.39
C ALA A 175 -5.02 0.51 -24.34
N PHE A 176 -4.30 0.30 -23.24
CA PHE A 176 -4.89 -0.32 -22.06
C PHE A 176 -5.87 0.67 -21.44
N THR A 177 -7.16 0.43 -21.63
CA THR A 177 -8.22 1.39 -21.34
C THR A 177 -8.91 1.01 -20.03
N PHE A 178 -8.90 1.93 -19.07
CA PHE A 178 -9.71 1.88 -17.87
C PHE A 178 -10.90 2.83 -18.03
N ILE A 179 -12.11 2.32 -17.78
CA ILE A 179 -13.34 3.09 -17.91
C ILE A 179 -14.10 3.02 -16.59
N PHE A 180 -14.48 4.16 -16.03
CA PHE A 180 -15.20 4.24 -14.76
C PHE A 180 -16.55 4.90 -14.95
N VAL A 181 -17.62 4.18 -14.61
CA VAL A 181 -19.00 4.64 -14.77
C VAL A 181 -19.72 4.57 -13.42
N PRO A 182 -20.18 5.71 -12.86
CA PRO A 182 -21.02 5.70 -11.67
C PRO A 182 -22.44 5.27 -12.01
N THR A 183 -23.08 4.55 -11.10
CA THR A 183 -24.51 4.21 -11.14
C THR A 183 -25.16 4.57 -9.81
N GLU A 184 -26.47 4.43 -9.72
CA GLU A 184 -27.22 4.60 -8.46
C GLU A 184 -26.91 3.52 -7.39
N HIS A 185 -26.22 2.45 -7.78
CA HIS A 185 -25.88 1.31 -6.92
C HIS A 185 -24.39 1.22 -6.57
N GLY A 186 -23.55 2.09 -7.14
CA GLY A 186 -22.10 2.12 -6.91
C GLY A 186 -21.33 2.36 -8.20
N TRP A 187 -20.06 1.96 -8.23
CA TRP A 187 -19.19 2.14 -9.38
C TRP A 187 -19.02 0.84 -10.17
N PHE A 188 -19.08 0.95 -11.49
CA PHE A 188 -18.68 -0.10 -12.40
C PHE A 188 -17.46 0.38 -13.17
N GLN A 189 -16.51 -0.53 -13.37
CA GLN A 189 -15.32 -0.25 -14.15
C GLN A 189 -15.10 -1.31 -15.23
N ALA A 190 -14.47 -0.91 -16.33
CA ALA A 190 -14.03 -1.80 -17.38
C ALA A 190 -12.52 -1.71 -17.59
N HIS A 191 -11.89 -2.85 -17.85
CA HIS A 191 -10.50 -3.00 -18.28
C HIS A 191 -10.53 -3.55 -19.70
N ALA A 192 -10.13 -2.74 -20.69
CA ALA A 192 -10.25 -3.10 -22.10
C ALA A 192 -8.92 -2.91 -22.84
N TYR A 193 -8.56 -3.87 -23.68
CA TYR A 193 -7.33 -3.82 -24.46
C TYR A 193 -7.38 -4.81 -25.62
N GLN A 194 -6.74 -4.45 -26.74
CA GLN A 194 -6.58 -5.35 -27.87
C GLN A 194 -5.69 -6.55 -27.49
N PHE A 195 -5.97 -7.72 -28.06
CA PHE A 195 -5.06 -8.88 -27.91
C PHE A 195 -4.84 -9.66 -29.21
N GLU A 196 -5.70 -9.44 -30.21
CA GLU A 196 -5.52 -9.89 -31.58
C GLU A 196 -6.16 -8.88 -32.54
N ASN A 197 -5.91 -9.04 -33.84
CA ASN A 197 -6.42 -8.10 -34.82
C ASN A 197 -7.96 -8.10 -34.87
N GLY A 198 -8.58 -6.93 -34.69
CA GLY A 198 -10.03 -6.76 -34.75
C GLY A 198 -10.81 -7.25 -33.52
N LEU A 199 -10.12 -7.57 -32.41
CA LEU A 199 -10.76 -8.08 -31.20
C LEU A 199 -10.05 -7.62 -29.93
N SER A 200 -10.84 -7.20 -28.95
CA SER A 200 -10.36 -6.74 -27.65
C SER A 200 -10.95 -7.55 -26.50
N THR A 201 -10.18 -7.63 -25.41
CA THR A 201 -10.67 -8.00 -24.10
C THR A 201 -11.52 -6.86 -23.54
N PHE A 202 -12.59 -7.19 -22.84
CA PHE A 202 -13.43 -6.26 -22.08
C PHE A 202 -13.83 -6.90 -20.74
N ILE A 203 -13.09 -6.61 -19.67
CA ILE A 203 -13.38 -7.11 -18.33
C ILE A 203 -14.20 -6.06 -17.60
N VAL A 204 -15.42 -6.40 -17.19
CA VAL A 204 -16.23 -5.54 -16.32
C VAL A 204 -16.07 -5.99 -14.88
N GLU A 205 -15.88 -5.04 -13.97
CA GLU A 205 -15.69 -5.28 -12.54
C GLU A 205 -16.53 -4.28 -11.73
N THR A 206 -17.07 -4.73 -10.59
CA THR A 206 -17.80 -3.90 -9.62
C THR A 206 -17.79 -4.59 -8.25
N THR A 207 -18.16 -3.89 -7.18
CA THR A 207 -18.28 -4.50 -5.85
C THR A 207 -19.44 -5.50 -5.80
N ASP A 208 -19.32 -6.53 -4.95
CA ASP A 208 -20.40 -7.52 -4.72
C ASP A 208 -21.71 -6.83 -4.30
N GLU A 209 -21.60 -5.79 -3.48
CA GLU A 209 -22.73 -4.97 -3.05
C GLU A 209 -23.44 -4.27 -4.23
N ALA A 210 -22.70 -3.56 -5.07
CA ALA A 210 -23.27 -2.86 -6.22
C ALA A 210 -23.89 -3.84 -7.23
N TRP A 211 -23.25 -4.99 -7.43
CA TRP A 211 -23.75 -6.07 -8.27
C TRP A 211 -25.08 -6.64 -7.77
N LEU A 212 -25.18 -6.92 -6.46
CA LEU A 212 -26.42 -7.39 -5.81
C LEU A 212 -27.54 -6.34 -5.87
N LYS A 213 -27.23 -5.08 -5.56
CA LYS A 213 -28.21 -3.98 -5.60
C LYS A 213 -28.78 -3.74 -7.01
N THR A 214 -27.96 -3.95 -8.03
CA THR A 214 -28.37 -3.88 -9.44
C THR A 214 -29.27 -5.06 -9.85
N GLY A 215 -29.28 -6.16 -9.10
CA GLY A 215 -30.06 -7.37 -9.40
C GLY A 215 -29.44 -8.25 -10.48
N ILE A 216 -28.14 -8.10 -10.77
CA ILE A 216 -27.44 -8.91 -11.81
C ILE A 216 -27.40 -10.40 -11.41
N ASP A 217 -27.48 -10.69 -10.11
CA ASP A 217 -27.52 -12.05 -9.57
C ASP A 217 -28.72 -12.86 -10.09
N GLN A 218 -29.83 -12.18 -10.36
CA GLN A 218 -31.10 -12.75 -10.84
C GLN A 218 -31.24 -12.70 -12.36
N MET A 219 -30.31 -12.06 -13.06
CA MET A 219 -30.32 -11.97 -14.53
C MET A 219 -29.84 -13.27 -15.18
N SER A 220 -30.40 -13.56 -16.35
CA SER A 220 -29.77 -14.48 -17.31
C SER A 220 -28.39 -13.97 -17.74
N GLN A 221 -27.62 -14.84 -18.40
CA GLN A 221 -26.31 -14.48 -18.94
C GLN A 221 -26.43 -13.32 -19.94
N GLU A 222 -27.40 -13.41 -20.82
CA GLU A 222 -27.69 -12.45 -21.88
C GLU A 222 -28.14 -11.10 -21.33
N GLU A 223 -29.01 -11.10 -20.32
CA GLU A 223 -29.47 -9.86 -19.66
C GLU A 223 -28.32 -9.16 -18.92
N GLY A 224 -27.46 -9.90 -18.22
CA GLY A 224 -26.29 -9.32 -17.56
C GLY A 224 -25.28 -8.72 -18.54
N ILE A 225 -25.07 -9.36 -19.69
CA ILE A 225 -24.24 -8.82 -20.77
C ILE A 225 -24.89 -7.57 -21.39
N ALA A 226 -26.18 -7.61 -21.67
CA ALA A 226 -26.93 -6.47 -22.22
C ALA A 226 -26.93 -5.25 -21.26
N TYR A 227 -26.96 -5.50 -19.94
CA TYR A 227 -26.78 -4.46 -18.93
C TYR A 227 -25.41 -3.79 -19.08
N CYS A 228 -24.33 -4.57 -19.16
CA CYS A 228 -22.98 -4.05 -19.38
C CYS A 228 -22.87 -3.30 -20.73
N GLU A 229 -23.45 -3.82 -21.81
CA GLU A 229 -23.49 -3.14 -23.11
C GLU A 229 -24.13 -1.77 -23.01
N LYS A 230 -25.29 -1.67 -22.33
CA LYS A 230 -25.99 -0.40 -22.13
C LYS A 230 -25.15 0.57 -21.31
N LEU A 231 -24.54 0.09 -20.22
CA LEU A 231 -23.75 0.90 -19.31
C LEU A 231 -22.50 1.49 -19.98
N PHE A 232 -21.80 0.69 -20.79
CA PHE A 232 -20.57 1.09 -21.48
C PHE A 232 -20.77 1.50 -22.94
N ALA A 233 -22.01 1.64 -23.41
CA ALA A 233 -22.33 2.01 -24.79
C ALA A 233 -21.53 3.21 -25.34
N PRO A 234 -21.26 4.30 -24.57
CA PRO A 234 -20.47 5.43 -25.07
C PRO A 234 -19.03 5.09 -25.49
N TYR A 235 -18.51 3.92 -25.10
CA TYR A 235 -17.13 3.52 -25.33
C TYR A 235 -16.98 2.33 -26.29
N LEU A 236 -18.10 1.77 -26.77
CA LEU A 236 -18.13 0.56 -27.60
C LEU A 236 -18.25 0.86 -29.10
N ASP A 237 -18.46 2.11 -29.51
CA ASP A 237 -18.71 2.51 -30.91
C ASP A 237 -19.84 1.69 -31.60
N GLY A 238 -20.82 1.23 -30.81
CA GLY A 238 -21.94 0.40 -31.29
C GLY A 238 -21.63 -1.11 -31.40
N GLU A 239 -20.40 -1.54 -31.10
CA GLU A 239 -20.03 -2.96 -31.08
C GLU A 239 -20.61 -3.71 -29.89
N LYS A 240 -20.82 -5.01 -30.08
CA LYS A 240 -21.39 -5.91 -29.06
C LYS A 240 -20.34 -6.44 -28.08
N LEU A 241 -20.79 -6.81 -26.89
CA LEU A 241 -20.02 -7.60 -25.93
C LEU A 241 -20.28 -9.08 -26.17
N ILE A 242 -19.21 -9.88 -26.14
CA ILE A 242 -19.19 -11.28 -26.55
C ILE A 242 -18.77 -12.12 -25.35
N SER A 243 -19.48 -13.22 -25.09
CA SER A 243 -19.10 -14.25 -24.12
C SER A 243 -18.66 -15.52 -24.85
N ASN A 244 -17.60 -16.17 -24.36
CA ASN A 244 -17.20 -17.51 -24.78
C ASN A 244 -17.40 -18.57 -23.67
N ALA A 245 -18.11 -18.21 -22.59
CA ALA A 245 -18.40 -19.08 -21.45
C ALA A 245 -19.82 -19.67 -21.53
N SER A 246 -20.13 -20.33 -22.64
CA SER A 246 -21.47 -20.90 -22.91
C SER A 246 -21.86 -22.06 -21.98
N HIS A 247 -20.92 -22.61 -21.24
CA HIS A 247 -21.15 -23.68 -20.25
C HIS A 247 -21.64 -23.15 -18.90
N LEU A 248 -21.44 -21.85 -18.61
CA LEU A 248 -21.91 -21.22 -17.37
C LEU A 248 -23.32 -20.68 -17.58
N ARG A 249 -24.20 -20.90 -16.60
CA ARG A 249 -25.60 -20.48 -16.64
C ARG A 249 -25.87 -19.29 -15.72
N GLY A 250 -26.73 -18.39 -16.18
CA GLY A 250 -27.15 -17.21 -15.42
C GLY A 250 -25.97 -16.33 -15.02
N SER A 251 -26.01 -15.83 -13.80
CA SER A 251 -25.04 -14.88 -13.25
C SER A 251 -23.70 -15.52 -12.85
N ALA A 252 -23.53 -16.83 -13.02
CA ALA A 252 -22.31 -17.59 -12.68
C ALA A 252 -21.05 -17.17 -13.46
N ILE A 253 -21.21 -16.40 -14.55
CA ILE A 253 -20.06 -15.79 -15.25
C ILE A 253 -19.38 -14.66 -14.46
N TRP A 254 -20.05 -14.14 -13.41
CA TRP A 254 -19.50 -13.14 -12.52
C TRP A 254 -18.74 -13.80 -11.36
N ILE A 255 -17.43 -13.71 -11.41
CA ILE A 255 -16.52 -14.39 -10.48
C ILE A 255 -16.06 -13.41 -9.42
N ARG A 256 -16.11 -13.83 -8.15
CA ARG A 256 -15.34 -13.16 -7.08
C ARG A 256 -13.92 -13.70 -7.11
N PHE A 257 -12.92 -12.83 -7.26
CA PHE A 257 -11.54 -13.25 -7.39
C PHE A 257 -11.06 -13.94 -6.10
N PRO A 258 -10.63 -15.21 -6.15
CA PRO A 258 -10.03 -15.88 -4.99
C PRO A 258 -8.54 -15.55 -4.91
N ARG A 259 -8.13 -14.78 -3.90
CA ARG A 259 -6.71 -14.64 -3.55
C ARG A 259 -6.28 -15.92 -2.84
N VAL A 260 -5.34 -16.64 -3.44
CA VAL A 260 -4.77 -17.88 -2.88
C VAL A 260 -3.31 -17.62 -2.51
N VAL A 261 -2.93 -18.01 -1.30
CA VAL A 261 -1.54 -18.07 -0.82
C VAL A 261 -1.34 -19.39 -0.09
N CYS A 262 -0.47 -20.26 -0.58
CA CYS A 262 -0.03 -21.44 0.16
C CYS A 262 1.30 -21.17 0.88
N GLN A 263 1.38 -21.52 2.17
CA GLN A 263 2.64 -21.39 2.93
C GLN A 263 3.70 -22.42 2.50
N ARG A 264 3.25 -23.59 2.03
CA ARG A 264 4.08 -24.66 1.48
C ARG A 264 3.54 -25.07 0.12
N TRP A 265 4.42 -25.47 -0.78
CA TRP A 265 4.06 -25.87 -2.14
C TRP A 265 4.39 -27.32 -2.44
N VAL A 266 5.03 -28.03 -1.51
CA VAL A 266 5.49 -29.41 -1.69
C VAL A 266 4.84 -30.32 -0.66
N HIS A 267 4.10 -31.32 -1.12
CA HIS A 267 3.59 -32.41 -0.30
C HIS A 267 4.32 -33.71 -0.66
N TRP A 268 4.81 -34.44 0.34
CA TRP A 268 5.40 -35.75 0.14
C TRP A 268 4.34 -36.82 0.41
N SER A 269 3.96 -37.57 -0.62
CA SER A 269 2.96 -38.63 -0.50
C SER A 269 3.36 -39.65 0.57
N ARG A 270 2.37 -40.35 1.12
CA ARG A 270 2.65 -41.55 1.89
C ARG A 270 3.38 -42.57 1.00
N PRO A 271 4.25 -43.43 1.56
CA PRO A 271 4.85 -44.53 0.81
C PRO A 271 3.76 -45.40 0.18
N TYR A 272 3.79 -45.60 -1.14
CA TYR A 272 2.90 -46.53 -1.85
C TYR A 272 3.63 -47.28 -2.97
N GLY A 273 3.06 -48.40 -3.41
CA GLY A 273 3.68 -49.33 -4.37
C GLY A 273 4.64 -50.34 -3.72
N GLU A 274 5.14 -51.30 -4.51
CA GLU A 274 5.92 -52.47 -4.04
C GLU A 274 7.24 -52.10 -3.34
N HIS A 275 7.73 -50.87 -3.50
CA HIS A 275 9.00 -50.40 -2.94
C HIS A 275 8.86 -49.26 -1.92
N GLY A 276 7.63 -48.90 -1.52
CA GLY A 276 7.40 -47.85 -0.51
C GLY A 276 7.93 -46.47 -0.91
N ARG A 277 7.84 -46.11 -2.19
CA ARG A 277 8.39 -44.86 -2.71
C ARG A 277 7.49 -43.68 -2.32
N GLN A 278 8.10 -42.57 -1.90
CA GLN A 278 7.40 -41.29 -1.74
C GLN A 278 7.55 -40.47 -3.02
N VAL A 279 6.42 -40.03 -3.57
CA VAL A 279 6.38 -39.16 -4.76
C VAL A 279 5.94 -37.76 -4.30
N PRO A 280 6.76 -36.73 -4.54
CA PRO A 280 6.37 -35.36 -4.22
C PRO A 280 5.26 -34.87 -5.16
N VAL A 281 4.28 -34.20 -4.60
CA VAL A 281 3.22 -33.45 -5.28
C VAL A 281 3.49 -31.98 -5.05
N VAL A 282 3.67 -31.22 -6.13
CA VAL A 282 4.13 -29.83 -6.09
C VAL A 282 3.08 -28.91 -6.69
N LEU A 283 2.60 -27.92 -5.94
CA LEU A 283 1.69 -26.90 -6.46
C LEU A 283 2.44 -25.92 -7.38
N MET A 284 1.79 -25.50 -8.47
CA MET A 284 2.34 -24.52 -9.42
C MET A 284 1.26 -23.61 -10.01
N GLY A 285 1.59 -22.33 -10.26
CA GLY A 285 0.67 -21.35 -10.80
C GLY A 285 -0.51 -21.07 -9.86
N ASP A 286 -1.70 -20.86 -10.41
CA ASP A 286 -2.91 -20.52 -9.63
C ASP A 286 -3.33 -21.59 -8.61
N ALA A 287 -2.80 -22.82 -8.72
CA ALA A 287 -2.98 -23.85 -7.70
C ALA A 287 -2.23 -23.49 -6.40
N ALA A 288 -1.03 -22.90 -6.50
CA ALA A 288 -0.20 -22.50 -5.37
C ALA A 288 -0.52 -21.06 -4.89
N HIS A 289 -0.71 -20.15 -5.84
CA HIS A 289 -0.84 -18.74 -5.55
C HIS A 289 -1.46 -17.95 -6.71
N THR A 290 -2.31 -16.97 -6.39
CA THR A 290 -2.93 -16.09 -7.40
C THR A 290 -2.48 -14.64 -7.24
N ALA A 291 -2.56 -13.88 -8.34
CA ALA A 291 -2.42 -12.42 -8.36
C ALA A 291 -3.55 -11.82 -9.19
N HIS A 292 -4.18 -10.76 -8.67
CA HIS A 292 -5.33 -10.13 -9.33
C HIS A 292 -4.99 -9.67 -10.76
N PHE A 293 -5.91 -9.91 -11.70
CA PHE A 293 -5.70 -9.64 -13.12
C PHE A 293 -5.38 -8.16 -13.42
N SER A 294 -5.77 -7.24 -12.52
CA SER A 294 -5.48 -5.81 -12.62
C SER A 294 -4.00 -5.42 -12.71
N ILE A 295 -3.07 -6.34 -12.43
CA ILE A 295 -1.63 -6.15 -12.61
C ILE A 295 -1.02 -7.07 -13.68
N GLY A 296 -1.85 -7.78 -14.46
CA GLY A 296 -1.43 -8.59 -15.61
C GLY A 296 -0.41 -9.69 -15.31
N SER A 297 -0.47 -10.31 -14.11
CA SER A 297 0.63 -11.16 -13.62
C SER A 297 0.29 -12.66 -13.45
N GLY A 298 -0.95 -13.10 -13.66
CA GLY A 298 -1.34 -14.51 -13.46
C GLY A 298 -0.57 -15.49 -14.37
N THR A 299 -0.62 -15.30 -15.69
CA THR A 299 0.11 -16.14 -16.65
C THR A 299 1.63 -16.03 -16.48
N LYS A 300 2.12 -14.83 -16.14
CA LYS A 300 3.53 -14.61 -15.80
C LYS A 300 3.98 -15.48 -14.63
N LEU A 301 3.21 -15.52 -13.54
CA LEU A 301 3.53 -16.34 -12.37
C LEU A 301 3.67 -17.81 -12.76
N ALA A 302 2.68 -18.34 -13.48
CA ALA A 302 2.67 -19.73 -13.94
C ALA A 302 3.90 -20.10 -14.78
N LEU A 303 4.27 -19.26 -15.75
CA LEU A 303 5.44 -19.51 -16.62
C LEU A 303 6.76 -19.38 -15.85
N GLU A 304 6.89 -18.39 -14.96
CA GLU A 304 8.10 -18.20 -14.17
C GLU A 304 8.29 -19.28 -13.09
N ASP A 305 7.20 -19.84 -12.56
CA ASP A 305 7.28 -21.00 -11.66
C ASP A 305 7.87 -22.21 -12.38
N ALA A 306 7.39 -22.48 -13.60
CA ALA A 306 7.91 -23.55 -14.44
C ALA A 306 9.41 -23.36 -14.73
N ILE A 307 9.84 -22.15 -15.11
CA ILE A 307 11.25 -21.83 -15.35
C ILE A 307 12.10 -22.10 -14.12
N GLU A 308 11.69 -21.59 -12.96
CA GLU A 308 12.51 -21.67 -11.74
C GLU A 308 12.51 -23.08 -11.14
N LEU A 309 11.43 -23.85 -11.27
CA LEU A 309 11.43 -25.25 -10.87
C LEU A 309 12.37 -26.08 -11.74
N THR A 310 12.31 -25.92 -13.07
CA THR A 310 13.23 -26.60 -13.99
C THR A 310 14.68 -26.23 -13.67
N ARG A 311 14.99 -24.94 -13.46
CA ARG A 311 16.33 -24.49 -13.07
C ARG A 311 16.77 -25.08 -11.73
N SER A 312 15.89 -25.08 -10.73
CA SER A 312 16.21 -25.61 -9.41
C SER A 312 16.55 -27.10 -9.46
N LEU A 313 15.81 -27.89 -10.24
CA LEU A 313 16.10 -29.32 -10.44
C LEU A 313 17.40 -29.53 -11.23
N ALA A 314 17.68 -28.72 -12.23
CA ALA A 314 18.92 -28.79 -13.00
C ALA A 314 20.16 -28.52 -12.13
N GLU A 315 20.11 -27.47 -11.31
CA GLU A 315 21.21 -27.06 -10.44
C GLU A 315 21.49 -28.08 -9.32
N THR A 316 20.45 -28.78 -8.84
CA THR A 316 20.60 -29.87 -7.86
C THR A 316 20.78 -31.25 -8.50
N ARG A 317 21.05 -31.29 -9.82
CA ARG A 317 21.27 -32.54 -10.59
C ARG A 317 20.15 -33.57 -10.42
N GLY A 318 18.92 -33.10 -10.28
CA GLY A 318 17.72 -33.93 -10.12
C GLY A 318 17.42 -34.37 -8.69
N GLU A 319 18.20 -33.96 -7.68
CA GLU A 319 17.91 -34.24 -6.27
C GLU A 319 16.61 -33.53 -5.84
N LEU A 320 15.51 -34.29 -5.77
CA LEU A 320 14.17 -33.75 -5.59
C LEU A 320 14.00 -32.98 -4.27
N ARG A 321 14.52 -33.49 -3.15
CA ARG A 321 14.34 -32.81 -1.86
C ARG A 321 15.02 -31.43 -1.84
N GLU A 322 16.25 -31.36 -2.36
CA GLU A 322 17.00 -30.11 -2.42
C GLU A 322 16.42 -29.15 -3.47
N GLY A 323 16.13 -29.66 -4.67
CA GLY A 323 15.60 -28.86 -5.78
C GLY A 323 14.23 -28.26 -5.48
N LEU A 324 13.32 -29.04 -4.86
CA LEU A 324 12.00 -28.55 -4.49
C LEU A 324 12.05 -27.53 -3.34
N ALA A 325 12.95 -27.73 -2.36
CA ALA A 325 13.18 -26.75 -1.29
C ALA A 325 13.79 -25.46 -1.83
N ARG A 326 14.67 -25.55 -2.84
CA ARG A 326 15.24 -24.39 -3.54
C ARG A 326 14.17 -23.61 -4.31
N TYR A 327 13.30 -24.31 -5.05
CA TYR A 327 12.17 -23.71 -5.78
C TYR A 327 11.25 -22.93 -4.84
N GLU A 328 10.74 -23.56 -3.77
CA GLU A 328 9.84 -22.91 -2.80
C GLU A 328 10.49 -21.66 -2.18
N ARG A 329 11.78 -21.73 -1.81
CA ARG A 329 12.51 -20.62 -1.21
C ARG A 329 12.71 -19.44 -2.18
N LEU A 330 13.16 -19.71 -3.41
CA LEU A 330 13.50 -18.66 -4.38
C LEU A 330 12.24 -18.02 -4.96
N ARG A 331 11.26 -18.83 -5.37
CA ARG A 331 10.00 -18.32 -5.91
C ARG A 331 9.11 -17.69 -4.85
N GLY A 332 9.08 -18.21 -3.63
CA GLY A 332 8.27 -17.65 -2.55
C GLY A 332 8.52 -16.15 -2.34
N VAL A 333 9.77 -15.69 -2.41
CA VAL A 333 10.13 -14.27 -2.28
C VAL A 333 9.60 -13.42 -3.43
N GLU A 334 9.75 -13.89 -4.67
CA GLU A 334 9.31 -13.15 -5.87
C GLU A 334 7.78 -13.11 -5.99
N VAL A 335 7.11 -14.22 -5.67
CA VAL A 335 5.65 -14.32 -5.63
C VAL A 335 5.09 -13.35 -4.58
N LEU A 336 5.68 -13.30 -3.38
CA LEU A 336 5.24 -12.39 -2.32
C LEU A 336 5.29 -10.92 -2.76
N LYS A 337 6.34 -10.50 -3.49
CA LYS A 337 6.43 -9.14 -4.05
C LYS A 337 5.29 -8.84 -5.02
N ILE A 338 4.97 -9.79 -5.91
CA ILE A 338 3.89 -9.65 -6.90
C ILE A 338 2.53 -9.63 -6.22
N GLN A 339 2.30 -10.50 -5.23
CA GLN A 339 1.04 -10.55 -4.48
C GLN A 339 0.81 -9.29 -3.64
N ASN A 340 1.86 -8.71 -3.06
CA ASN A 340 1.75 -7.41 -2.38
C ASN A 340 1.31 -6.30 -3.34
N ALA A 341 1.90 -6.23 -4.53
CA ALA A 341 1.48 -5.26 -5.56
C ALA A 341 0.06 -5.53 -6.07
N ALA A 342 -0.32 -6.80 -6.23
CA ALA A 342 -1.67 -7.21 -6.61
C ALA A 342 -2.69 -6.79 -5.56
N ARG A 343 -2.41 -7.04 -4.27
CA ARG A 343 -3.26 -6.64 -3.15
C ARG A 343 -3.52 -5.13 -3.18
N ASN A 344 -2.47 -4.31 -3.26
CA ASN A 344 -2.61 -2.85 -3.31
C ASN A 344 -3.48 -2.39 -4.51
N SER A 345 -3.33 -3.04 -5.67
CA SER A 345 -4.14 -2.73 -6.85
C SER A 345 -5.60 -3.18 -6.68
N THR A 346 -5.83 -4.38 -6.14
CA THR A 346 -7.18 -4.91 -5.86
C THR A 346 -7.92 -4.03 -4.87
N GLU A 347 -7.29 -3.68 -3.75
CA GLU A 347 -7.89 -2.81 -2.74
C GLU A 347 -8.23 -1.43 -3.33
N TRP A 348 -7.42 -0.90 -4.26
CA TRP A 348 -7.76 0.34 -4.95
C TRP A 348 -9.05 0.21 -5.80
N PHE A 349 -9.18 -0.87 -6.58
CA PHE A 349 -10.38 -1.12 -7.40
C PHE A 349 -11.63 -1.47 -6.59
N GLU A 350 -11.47 -2.13 -5.45
CA GLU A 350 -12.57 -2.40 -4.51
C GLU A 350 -13.10 -1.12 -3.86
N ASN A 351 -12.32 -0.03 -3.89
CA ASN A 351 -12.62 1.23 -3.21
C ASN A 351 -12.58 2.42 -4.18
N VAL A 352 -12.99 2.27 -5.44
CA VAL A 352 -13.03 3.38 -6.43
C VAL A 352 -13.82 4.58 -5.90
N GLU A 353 -14.90 4.33 -5.16
CA GLU A 353 -15.74 5.37 -4.56
C GLU A 353 -14.94 6.33 -3.66
N ARG A 354 -13.91 5.84 -2.96
CA ARG A 354 -12.99 6.66 -2.16
C ARG A 354 -12.40 7.81 -2.98
N TYR A 355 -12.13 7.57 -4.26
CA TYR A 355 -11.47 8.52 -5.15
C TYR A 355 -12.45 9.30 -6.04
N ALA A 356 -13.76 9.11 -5.87
CA ALA A 356 -14.80 9.78 -6.67
C ALA A 356 -14.72 11.31 -6.58
N GLY A 357 -14.23 11.85 -5.45
CA GLY A 357 -14.03 13.28 -5.24
C GLY A 357 -12.85 13.87 -6.01
N LEU A 358 -11.90 13.05 -6.48
CA LEU A 358 -10.71 13.54 -7.19
C LEU A 358 -11.06 14.13 -8.56
N GLU A 359 -10.19 15.02 -9.03
CA GLU A 359 -10.21 15.50 -10.40
C GLU A 359 -9.54 14.51 -11.35
N PRO A 360 -9.91 14.49 -12.65
CA PRO A 360 -9.44 13.49 -13.59
C PRO A 360 -7.93 13.28 -13.61
N GLU A 361 -7.14 14.36 -13.56
CA GLU A 361 -5.67 14.30 -13.58
C GLU A 361 -5.11 13.56 -12.36
N GLN A 362 -5.63 13.86 -11.17
CA GLN A 362 -5.22 13.20 -9.94
C GLN A 362 -5.73 11.77 -9.86
N PHE A 363 -6.94 11.50 -10.35
CA PHE A 363 -7.50 10.16 -10.42
C PHE A 363 -6.65 9.27 -11.35
N ALA A 364 -6.29 9.74 -12.54
CA ALA A 364 -5.41 9.02 -13.47
C ALA A 364 -4.03 8.76 -12.86
N TYR A 365 -3.43 9.75 -12.20
CA TYR A 365 -2.18 9.56 -11.47
C TYR A 365 -2.29 8.50 -10.36
N SER A 366 -3.34 8.57 -9.54
CA SER A 366 -3.59 7.60 -8.48
C SER A 366 -3.76 6.19 -9.04
N LEU A 367 -4.51 6.05 -10.13
CA LEU A 367 -4.72 4.78 -10.82
C LEU A 367 -3.39 4.21 -11.32
N LEU A 368 -2.59 4.99 -12.05
CA LEU A 368 -1.31 4.52 -12.61
C LEU A 368 -0.31 4.07 -11.52
N THR A 369 -0.32 4.73 -10.37
CA THR A 369 0.61 4.44 -9.25
C THR A 369 0.06 3.48 -8.19
N ARG A 370 -1.20 3.03 -8.30
CA ARG A 370 -1.92 2.25 -7.26
C ARG A 370 -1.18 1.01 -6.75
N SER A 371 -0.49 0.31 -7.65
CA SER A 371 0.22 -0.95 -7.35
C SER A 371 1.51 -0.74 -6.58
N GLN A 372 1.99 0.51 -6.51
CA GLN A 372 3.30 0.93 -5.98
C GLN A 372 4.52 0.36 -6.73
N ARG A 373 4.32 -0.37 -7.84
CA ARG A 373 5.39 -0.79 -8.74
C ARG A 373 5.82 0.31 -9.71
N ILE A 374 4.89 1.20 -10.03
CA ILE A 374 5.13 2.40 -10.81
C ILE A 374 5.20 3.55 -9.80
N SER A 375 6.39 4.10 -9.63
CA SER A 375 6.64 5.26 -8.77
C SER A 375 6.57 6.57 -9.56
N HIS A 376 6.70 7.71 -8.88
CA HIS A 376 6.63 9.03 -9.52
C HIS A 376 7.77 9.20 -10.54
N GLU A 377 9.01 8.93 -10.16
CA GLU A 377 10.13 9.00 -11.11
C GLU A 377 10.11 7.87 -12.15
N ASN A 378 9.51 6.71 -11.86
CA ASN A 378 9.27 5.71 -12.90
C ASN A 378 8.31 6.23 -13.97
N LEU A 379 7.27 7.00 -13.61
CA LEU A 379 6.42 7.68 -14.59
C LEU A 379 7.21 8.68 -15.44
N ARG A 380 8.24 9.34 -14.89
CA ARG A 380 9.08 10.25 -15.68
C ARG A 380 9.88 9.51 -16.75
N VAL A 381 10.36 8.32 -16.42
CA VAL A 381 11.07 7.45 -17.37
C VAL A 381 10.13 6.96 -18.48
N ARG A 382 8.87 6.69 -18.14
CA ARG A 382 7.85 6.20 -19.07
C ARG A 382 7.32 7.30 -19.98
N ASP A 383 6.80 8.36 -19.37
CA ASP A 383 6.14 9.46 -20.04
C ASP A 383 6.42 10.78 -19.32
N LYS A 384 7.61 11.31 -19.61
CA LYS A 384 8.07 12.59 -19.06
C LYS A 384 7.09 13.72 -19.36
N ALA A 385 6.56 13.79 -20.58
CA ALA A 385 5.68 14.88 -21.00
C ALA A 385 4.35 14.87 -20.23
N TRP A 386 3.75 13.69 -20.05
CA TRP A 386 2.55 13.53 -19.24
C TRP A 386 2.80 13.87 -17.78
N LEU A 387 3.89 13.34 -17.19
CA LEU A 387 4.20 13.59 -15.78
C LEU A 387 4.44 15.08 -15.53
N GLU A 388 5.22 15.75 -16.38
CA GLU A 388 5.47 17.18 -16.25
C GLU A 388 4.20 18.01 -16.46
N GLY A 389 3.29 17.55 -17.33
CA GLY A 389 1.94 18.12 -17.45
C GLY A 389 1.16 18.03 -16.15
N TYR A 390 1.16 16.86 -15.51
CA TYR A 390 0.54 16.63 -14.20
C TYR A 390 1.16 17.51 -13.10
N GLU A 391 2.48 17.62 -13.06
CA GLU A 391 3.20 18.45 -12.09
C GLU A 391 2.84 19.93 -12.23
N ARG A 392 2.74 20.45 -13.47
CA ARG A 392 2.26 21.82 -13.72
C ARG A 392 0.83 22.03 -13.24
N TRP A 393 -0.06 21.09 -13.56
CA TRP A 393 -1.46 21.11 -13.10
C TRP A 393 -1.54 21.19 -11.58
N MET A 394 -0.74 20.38 -10.88
CA MET A 394 -0.72 20.34 -9.42
C MET A 394 -0.13 21.62 -8.82
N ALA A 395 0.95 22.15 -9.41
CA ALA A 395 1.56 23.40 -8.98
C ALA A 395 0.58 24.57 -9.10
N GLN A 396 -0.19 24.65 -10.18
CA GLN A 396 -1.25 25.66 -10.36
C GLN A 396 -2.33 25.54 -9.28
N ARG A 397 -2.80 24.31 -8.97
CA ARG A 397 -3.77 24.04 -7.90
C ARG A 397 -3.26 24.43 -6.50
N SER A 398 -1.95 24.39 -6.30
CA SER A 398 -1.32 24.83 -5.04
C SER A 398 -1.17 26.35 -4.92
N GLY A 399 -1.56 27.13 -5.93
CA GLY A 399 -1.44 28.60 -5.94
C GLY A 399 -0.07 29.11 -6.39
N THR A 400 0.77 28.24 -6.96
CA THR A 400 2.05 28.66 -7.55
C THR A 400 1.79 29.28 -8.92
N GLN A 401 2.23 30.52 -9.13
CA GLN A 401 2.12 31.17 -10.45
C GLN A 401 2.96 30.41 -11.47
N ALA A 402 2.44 30.31 -12.70
CA ALA A 402 3.18 29.77 -13.84
C ALA A 402 4.27 30.76 -14.29
N ASN A 403 5.30 30.94 -13.47
CA ASN A 403 6.60 31.34 -14.00
C ASN A 403 7.26 30.04 -14.42
N GLU A 404 7.52 29.86 -15.71
CA GLU A 404 8.19 28.67 -16.23
C GLU A 404 9.69 28.74 -15.92
N PRO A 405 10.21 27.88 -15.04
CA PRO A 405 11.41 27.16 -15.37
C PRO A 405 11.07 25.99 -16.31
N ASP A 406 12.07 25.55 -17.08
CA ASP A 406 12.00 24.39 -17.98
C ASP A 406 11.55 23.07 -17.27
N ARG A 407 11.51 23.04 -15.93
CA ARG A 407 11.09 21.89 -15.11
C ARG A 407 9.99 22.28 -14.12
N PRO A 408 8.85 21.57 -14.07
CA PRO A 408 7.78 21.89 -13.13
C PRO A 408 8.13 21.54 -11.68
N LEU A 409 7.39 22.15 -10.74
CA LEU A 409 7.56 21.95 -9.31
C LEU A 409 7.16 20.52 -8.92
N LEU A 410 8.07 19.79 -8.25
CA LEU A 410 7.78 18.45 -7.75
C LEU A 410 6.59 18.49 -6.76
N PRO A 411 5.72 17.47 -6.73
CA PRO A 411 4.56 17.43 -5.82
C PRO A 411 4.91 17.71 -4.35
N MET A 412 6.02 17.15 -3.85
CA MET A 412 6.48 17.36 -2.48
C MET A 412 6.92 18.80 -2.20
N LEU A 413 7.26 19.58 -3.23
CA LEU A 413 7.71 20.97 -3.14
C LEU A 413 6.58 21.97 -3.34
N THR A 414 5.38 21.51 -3.70
CA THR A 414 4.21 22.39 -3.81
C THR A 414 3.85 22.99 -2.44
N PRO A 415 3.49 24.28 -2.36
CA PRO A 415 3.05 24.89 -1.11
C PRO A 415 1.73 24.29 -0.61
N TYR A 416 1.49 24.45 0.69
CA TYR A 416 0.23 24.08 1.34
C TYR A 416 -0.21 25.17 2.31
N THR A 417 -1.47 25.60 2.20
CA THR A 417 -2.03 26.64 3.06
C THR A 417 -3.07 26.04 4.00
N ALA A 418 -2.91 26.27 5.30
CA ALA A 418 -3.90 26.01 6.31
C ALA A 418 -4.16 27.31 7.08
N ARG A 419 -5.43 27.72 7.17
CA ARG A 419 -5.82 29.02 7.76
C ARG A 419 -5.02 30.16 7.10
N GLY A 420 -4.37 31.02 7.91
CA GLY A 420 -3.52 32.10 7.42
C GLY A 420 -2.05 31.72 7.21
N LEU A 421 -1.68 30.45 7.40
CA LEU A 421 -0.30 29.98 7.29
C LEU A 421 -0.06 29.18 6.01
N THR A 422 0.95 29.59 5.24
CA THR A 422 1.44 28.84 4.08
C THR A 422 2.78 28.18 4.38
N LEU A 423 2.81 26.86 4.20
CA LEU A 423 4.02 26.04 4.18
C LEU A 423 4.61 26.05 2.77
N LYS A 424 5.93 26.27 2.66
CA LYS A 424 6.64 26.37 1.38
C LYS A 424 6.76 25.04 0.61
N ASN A 425 6.52 23.91 1.27
CA ASN A 425 6.54 22.57 0.69
C ASN A 425 5.75 21.60 1.59
N ARG A 426 5.62 20.33 1.18
CA ARG A 426 4.80 19.31 1.86
C ARG A 426 5.55 18.47 2.91
N VAL A 427 6.79 18.84 3.26
CA VAL A 427 7.69 18.02 4.08
C VAL A 427 7.79 18.57 5.50
N ILE A 428 7.41 17.74 6.47
CA ILE A 428 7.44 18.05 7.90
C ILE A 428 8.55 17.24 8.60
N ALA A 429 9.32 17.88 9.48
CA ALA A 429 10.09 17.17 10.49
C ALA A 429 9.16 16.78 11.65
N SER A 430 8.89 15.48 11.76
CA SER A 430 7.90 14.90 12.69
C SER A 430 8.31 15.10 14.16
N PRO A 431 7.36 15.30 15.09
CA PRO A 431 7.68 15.37 16.52
C PRO A 431 8.28 14.03 16.97
N THR A 432 9.53 14.06 17.43
CA THR A 432 10.32 12.88 17.78
C THR A 432 10.88 13.06 19.19
N LEU A 433 10.53 12.18 20.14
CA LEU A 433 11.06 12.28 21.50
C LEU A 433 12.59 12.14 21.52
N LEU A 434 13.27 13.14 22.09
CA LEU A 434 14.73 13.22 22.14
C LEU A 434 15.27 12.95 23.54
N TYR A 435 14.44 13.17 24.57
CA TYR A 435 14.80 12.96 25.99
C TYR A 435 16.05 13.76 26.41
N ALA A 436 16.12 15.02 25.99
CA ALA A 436 17.31 15.86 26.15
C ALA A 436 17.03 17.21 26.82
N CYS A 437 15.87 17.39 27.47
CA CYS A 437 15.57 18.60 28.24
C CYS A 437 16.00 18.44 29.70
N ASP A 438 16.28 19.56 30.37
CA ASP A 438 16.50 19.56 31.82
C ASP A 438 15.22 19.99 32.53
N ASN A 439 14.57 19.07 33.22
CA ASN A 439 13.30 19.28 33.92
C ASN A 439 12.24 20.03 33.09
N GLY A 440 12.09 19.65 31.82
CA GLY A 440 11.17 20.29 30.89
C GLY A 440 11.69 21.53 30.17
N VAL A 441 12.83 22.09 30.56
CA VAL A 441 13.42 23.27 29.91
C VAL A 441 14.27 22.83 28.71
N PRO A 442 13.93 23.25 27.48
CA PRO A 442 14.76 22.98 26.31
C PRO A 442 16.05 23.81 26.39
N GLY A 443 17.15 23.26 25.85
CA GLY A 443 18.47 23.88 25.88
C GLY A 443 19.15 23.93 24.50
N PRO A 444 20.49 24.08 24.48
CA PRO A 444 21.26 24.15 23.25
C PRO A 444 21.07 22.94 22.32
N PHE A 445 20.81 21.75 22.88
CA PHE A 445 20.55 20.56 22.08
C PHE A 445 19.30 20.72 21.21
N GLN A 446 18.18 21.18 21.77
CA GLN A 446 16.93 21.41 21.05
C GLN A 446 17.10 22.53 20.01
N MET A 447 17.79 23.61 20.37
CA MET A 447 18.12 24.70 19.43
C MET A 447 18.85 24.17 18.19
N VAL A 448 19.96 23.45 18.38
CA VAL A 448 20.75 22.89 17.27
C VAL A 448 19.96 21.83 16.51
N HIS A 449 19.22 20.97 17.23
CA HIS A 449 18.42 19.93 16.61
C HIS A 449 17.37 20.51 15.66
N LEU A 450 16.51 21.40 16.16
CA LEU A 450 15.39 21.98 15.43
C LEU A 450 15.87 22.96 14.36
N GLY A 451 16.84 23.82 14.69
CA GLY A 451 17.43 24.78 13.76
C GLY A 451 18.06 24.11 12.53
N ASN A 452 18.76 22.98 12.72
CA ASN A 452 19.34 22.24 11.60
C ASN A 452 18.29 21.65 10.65
N ARG A 453 17.13 21.18 11.15
CA ARG A 453 16.05 20.66 10.28
C ARG A 453 15.34 21.79 9.54
N ALA A 454 15.21 22.96 10.18
CA ALA A 454 14.67 24.17 9.54
C ALA A 454 15.58 24.64 8.39
N LEU A 455 16.90 24.71 8.64
CA LEU A 455 17.91 25.01 7.61
C LEU A 455 17.98 23.93 6.52
N GLY A 456 17.63 22.69 6.85
CA GLY A 456 17.62 21.53 5.96
C GLY A 456 16.44 21.44 4.99
N GLY A 457 15.58 22.45 4.96
CA GLY A 457 14.56 22.65 3.92
C GLY A 457 13.14 22.20 4.28
N ALA A 458 12.92 21.52 5.41
CA ALA A 458 11.57 21.19 5.88
C ALA A 458 10.70 22.47 5.95
N SER A 459 9.41 22.37 5.60
CA SER A 459 8.51 23.52 5.67
C SER A 459 7.99 23.76 7.08
N LEU A 460 7.83 22.69 7.86
CA LEU A 460 7.40 22.72 9.26
C LEU A 460 8.31 21.81 10.08
N VAL A 461 8.87 22.34 11.16
CA VAL A 461 9.62 21.56 12.16
C VAL A 461 8.78 21.44 13.42
N MET A 462 8.45 20.22 13.81
CA MET A 462 7.65 19.97 15.00
C MET A 462 8.55 19.65 16.20
N VAL A 463 8.41 20.43 17.27
CA VAL A 463 8.95 20.07 18.59
C VAL A 463 8.26 18.79 19.07
N GLU A 464 9.04 17.92 19.71
CA GLU A 464 8.59 16.68 20.32
C GLU A 464 7.45 16.89 21.33
N MET A 465 6.78 15.80 21.73
CA MET A 465 5.65 15.89 22.69
C MET A 465 6.07 16.65 23.95
N THR A 466 5.47 17.82 24.12
CA THR A 466 5.76 18.77 25.18
C THR A 466 4.66 18.69 26.24
N ALA A 467 5.08 18.36 27.45
CA ALA A 467 4.17 18.05 28.55
C ALA A 467 3.51 19.32 29.10
N VAL A 468 2.20 19.22 29.37
CA VAL A 468 1.38 20.33 29.88
C VAL A 468 1.60 20.67 31.36
N SER A 469 2.18 19.72 32.11
CA SER A 469 2.46 19.79 33.54
C SER A 469 3.65 18.88 33.90
N PRO A 470 4.26 19.02 35.08
CA PRO A 470 5.39 18.17 35.49
C PRO A 470 5.06 16.66 35.53
N ASP A 471 3.84 16.30 35.90
CA ASP A 471 3.31 14.93 35.98
C ASP A 471 2.83 14.37 34.62
N ALA A 472 2.72 15.23 33.61
CA ALA A 472 2.33 14.86 32.26
C ALA A 472 3.48 14.30 31.40
N ARG A 473 4.72 14.26 31.90
CA ARG A 473 5.89 13.82 31.15
C ARG A 473 5.97 12.31 30.96
N VAL A 474 6.57 11.89 29.83
CA VAL A 474 6.98 10.49 29.63
C VAL A 474 8.18 10.19 30.52
N THR A 475 9.26 10.96 30.36
CA THR A 475 10.50 10.82 31.15
C THR A 475 10.88 12.17 31.78
N PRO A 476 11.78 12.19 32.78
CA PRO A 476 12.27 13.44 33.38
C PRO A 476 12.87 14.43 32.37
N ALA A 477 13.39 13.92 31.24
CA ALA A 477 14.06 14.69 30.20
C ALA A 477 13.16 15.08 29.01
N CYS A 478 11.84 14.86 29.11
CA CYS A 478 10.88 15.39 28.14
C CYS A 478 10.72 16.92 28.30
N PRO A 479 10.46 17.66 27.21
CA PRO A 479 10.14 19.08 27.29
C PRO A 479 8.80 19.35 28.00
N GLY A 480 8.67 20.57 28.50
CA GLY A 480 7.49 21.05 29.21
C GLY A 480 7.06 22.44 28.77
N LEU A 481 5.78 22.76 28.99
CA LEU A 481 5.24 24.09 28.73
C LEU A 481 4.23 24.53 29.82
N TRP A 482 4.62 24.37 31.07
CA TRP A 482 3.82 24.70 32.26
C TRP A 482 4.29 25.96 32.98
N ASN A 483 5.44 26.53 32.64
CA ASN A 483 5.97 27.74 33.30
C ASN A 483 6.63 28.73 32.32
N GLU A 484 6.99 29.90 32.84
CA GLU A 484 7.57 31.01 32.06
C GLU A 484 9.00 30.73 31.57
N GLN A 485 9.80 30.00 32.35
CA GLN A 485 11.17 29.65 31.95
C GLN A 485 11.17 28.81 30.66
N GLN A 486 10.21 27.90 30.53
CA GLN A 486 10.02 27.09 29.33
C GLN A 486 9.55 27.94 28.14
N VAL A 487 8.66 28.91 28.37
CA VAL A 487 8.21 29.86 27.32
C VAL A 487 9.41 30.62 26.76
N GLN A 488 10.25 31.19 27.63
CA GLN A 488 11.44 31.95 27.21
C GLN A 488 12.43 31.08 26.44
N ALA A 489 12.68 29.85 26.91
CA ALA A 489 13.59 28.93 26.25
C ALA A 489 13.08 28.52 24.86
N PHE A 490 11.78 28.26 24.71
CA PHE A 490 11.19 28.01 23.38
C PHE A 490 11.14 29.26 22.51
N ALA A 491 10.89 30.44 23.06
CA ALA A 491 10.89 31.70 22.32
C ALA A 491 12.25 32.00 21.67
N ALA A 492 13.35 31.61 22.32
CA ALA A 492 14.67 31.69 21.71
C ALA A 492 14.78 30.78 20.48
N ILE A 493 14.25 29.56 20.56
CA ILE A 493 14.28 28.56 19.46
C ILE A 493 13.38 28.98 18.30
N THR A 494 12.15 29.41 18.59
CA THR A 494 11.22 29.89 17.54
C THR A 494 11.78 31.14 16.86
N GLY A 495 12.33 32.07 17.64
CA GLY A 495 13.02 33.26 17.14
C GLY A 495 14.17 32.91 16.18
N PHE A 496 15.03 31.95 16.54
CA PHE A 496 16.09 31.48 15.64
C PHE A 496 15.54 30.94 14.31
N VAL A 497 14.50 30.10 14.36
CA VAL A 497 13.89 29.51 13.15
C VAL A 497 13.30 30.60 12.26
N HIS A 498 12.57 31.56 12.84
CA HIS A 498 11.95 32.66 12.11
C HIS A 498 12.95 33.68 11.55
N GLU A 499 14.05 33.93 12.26
CA GLU A 499 15.07 34.90 11.83
C GLU A 499 15.96 34.36 10.70
N HIS A 500 16.28 33.06 10.74
CA HIS A 500 17.32 32.49 9.88
C HIS A 500 16.82 31.53 8.81
N THR A 501 15.52 31.23 8.76
CA THR A 501 14.97 30.26 7.82
C THR A 501 13.56 30.64 7.37
N ASP A 502 13.13 30.10 6.22
CA ASP A 502 11.73 30.19 5.78
C ASP A 502 10.86 29.02 6.30
N ALA A 503 11.35 28.24 7.28
CA ALA A 503 10.58 27.16 7.88
C ALA A 503 9.64 27.73 8.94
N ARG A 504 8.54 27.01 9.18
CA ARG A 504 7.64 27.22 10.32
C ARG A 504 8.00 26.27 11.42
N ILE A 505 7.65 26.63 12.64
CA ILE A 505 7.89 25.80 13.82
C ILE A 505 6.59 25.56 14.57
N GLY A 506 6.33 24.29 14.86
CA GLY A 506 5.17 23.84 15.61
C GLY A 506 5.56 23.07 16.86
N VAL A 507 4.58 22.87 17.74
CA VAL A 507 4.75 22.07 18.96
C VAL A 507 3.65 21.03 19.07
N GLN A 508 4.03 19.80 19.42
CA GLN A 508 3.07 18.79 19.83
C GLN A 508 2.87 18.89 21.35
N ILE A 509 1.63 19.15 21.80
CA ILE A 509 1.28 19.26 23.22
C ILE A 509 0.60 17.96 23.67
N GLY A 510 1.03 17.39 24.79
CA GLY A 510 0.54 16.10 25.24
C GLY A 510 0.64 15.85 26.75
N HIS A 511 0.03 14.74 27.16
CA HIS A 511 0.11 14.21 28.52
C HIS A 511 0.32 12.70 28.45
N ALA A 512 1.39 12.19 29.06
CA ALA A 512 1.81 10.80 28.93
C ALA A 512 0.81 9.78 29.52
N GLY A 513 0.04 10.21 30.52
CA GLY A 513 -1.01 9.40 31.13
C GLY A 513 -0.41 8.14 31.75
N ARG A 514 -0.98 6.96 31.45
CA ARG A 514 -0.46 5.68 31.95
C ARG A 514 0.92 5.26 31.42
N ARG A 515 1.47 5.99 30.44
CA ARG A 515 2.81 5.77 29.87
C ARG A 515 3.83 6.80 30.38
N GLY A 516 3.49 7.54 31.44
CA GLY A 516 4.38 8.52 32.08
C GLY A 516 5.32 7.90 33.11
N SER A 517 6.24 8.72 33.64
CA SER A 517 7.18 8.34 34.70
C SER A 517 8.07 7.15 34.34
N THR A 518 8.63 7.16 33.13
CA THR A 518 9.49 6.09 32.61
C THR A 518 10.95 6.53 32.44
N GLN A 519 11.83 5.54 32.32
CA GLN A 519 13.24 5.70 31.99
C GLN A 519 13.45 6.26 30.58
N LEU A 520 14.65 6.75 30.29
CA LEU A 520 15.00 7.29 28.98
C LEU A 520 14.95 6.20 27.90
N GLY A 521 14.69 6.59 26.66
CA GLY A 521 14.43 5.62 25.58
C GLY A 521 15.57 4.64 25.27
N TRP A 522 16.81 4.97 25.63
CA TRP A 522 17.99 4.10 25.47
C TRP A 522 18.36 3.32 26.74
N GLU A 523 17.64 3.52 27.85
CA GLU A 523 17.77 2.74 29.07
C GLU A 523 16.84 1.51 28.96
N GLN A 524 15.75 1.48 29.72
CA GLN A 524 14.67 0.51 29.52
C GLN A 524 13.39 1.25 29.11
N PRO A 525 13.07 1.30 27.81
CA PRO A 525 11.87 1.99 27.35
C PRO A 525 10.62 1.40 28.01
N ASP A 526 9.63 2.26 28.26
CA ASP A 526 8.37 1.94 28.94
C ASP A 526 8.48 1.38 30.37
N HIS A 527 9.69 1.28 30.95
CA HIS A 527 9.88 0.85 32.33
C HIS A 527 9.87 2.04 33.29
N PRO A 528 9.33 1.88 34.51
CA PRO A 528 9.26 2.95 35.49
C PRO A 528 10.66 3.43 35.89
N LEU A 529 10.75 4.67 36.39
CA LEU A 529 11.98 5.18 36.99
C LEU A 529 12.43 4.31 38.18
N ALA A 530 13.74 4.19 38.38
CA ALA A 530 14.28 3.48 39.54
C ALA A 530 13.92 4.17 40.88
N SER A 531 13.75 5.49 40.87
CA SER A 531 13.28 6.28 42.01
C SER A 531 12.66 7.59 41.53
N GLY A 532 11.86 8.26 42.37
CA GLY A 532 11.27 9.56 42.03
C GLY A 532 10.10 9.49 41.05
N ASN A 533 9.38 8.37 40.97
CA ASN A 533 8.15 8.28 40.18
C ASN A 533 7.08 9.25 40.70
N TRP A 534 6.27 9.78 39.80
CA TRP A 534 5.10 10.60 40.11
C TRP A 534 3.80 9.85 39.83
N PRO A 535 2.67 10.20 40.48
CA PRO A 535 1.38 9.58 40.21
C PRO A 535 0.97 9.71 38.74
N LEU A 536 0.47 8.60 38.18
CA LEU A 536 -0.05 8.57 36.81
C LEU A 536 -1.57 8.69 36.80
N LEU A 537 -2.11 9.26 35.73
CA LEU A 537 -3.55 9.38 35.47
C LEU A 537 -3.91 8.73 34.14
N SER A 538 -5.12 8.19 34.03
CA SER A 538 -5.64 7.55 32.81
C SER A 538 -7.17 7.48 32.82
N ALA A 539 -7.77 7.08 31.70
CA ALA A 539 -9.20 6.83 31.62
C ALA A 539 -9.65 5.76 32.63
N SER A 540 -8.83 4.72 32.84
CA SER A 540 -9.08 3.61 33.77
C SER A 540 -7.80 3.18 34.48
N ALA A 541 -7.93 2.51 35.62
CA ALA A 541 -6.83 2.02 36.45
C ALA A 541 -6.15 0.77 35.85
N LEU A 542 -5.58 0.92 34.66
CA LEU A 542 -4.94 -0.14 33.89
C LEU A 542 -3.49 0.25 33.57
N PRO A 543 -2.48 -0.47 34.09
CA PRO A 543 -1.07 -0.21 33.76
C PRO A 543 -0.80 -0.49 32.27
N TYR A 544 0.25 0.13 31.72
CA TYR A 544 0.66 -0.13 30.33
C TYR A 544 1.34 -1.51 30.19
N LEU A 545 2.29 -1.81 31.08
CA LEU A 545 2.90 -3.14 31.23
C LEU A 545 2.38 -3.77 32.54
N PRO A 546 1.50 -4.78 32.48
CA PRO A 546 0.97 -5.45 33.66
C PRO A 546 2.09 -6.00 34.56
N GLY A 547 2.04 -5.66 35.85
CA GLY A 547 3.02 -6.09 36.86
C GLY A 547 4.38 -5.36 36.81
N VAL A 548 4.60 -4.47 35.85
CA VAL A 548 5.86 -3.73 35.68
C VAL A 548 5.67 -2.23 35.89
N THR A 549 4.74 -1.61 35.16
CA THR A 549 4.46 -0.17 35.27
C THR A 549 3.47 0.14 36.38
N GLN A 550 3.51 1.37 36.90
CA GLN A 550 2.55 1.85 37.90
C GLN A 550 1.12 1.78 37.37
N THR A 551 0.18 1.33 38.21
CA THR A 551 -1.25 1.45 37.94
C THR A 551 -1.66 2.93 38.04
N PRO A 552 -2.18 3.55 36.98
CA PRO A 552 -2.62 4.94 37.02
C PRO A 552 -3.89 5.09 37.87
N GLY A 553 -4.11 6.27 38.43
CA GLY A 553 -5.42 6.67 38.95
C GLY A 553 -6.41 6.80 37.80
N ALA A 554 -7.60 6.21 37.96
CA ALA A 554 -8.72 6.47 37.05
C ALA A 554 -9.20 7.90 37.30
N MET A 555 -9.16 8.75 36.26
CA MET A 555 -9.45 10.17 36.43
C MET A 555 -10.88 10.42 36.91
N THR A 556 -11.01 11.32 37.87
CA THR A 556 -12.27 11.95 38.26
C THR A 556 -12.61 13.10 37.31
N ARG A 557 -13.82 13.68 37.44
CA ARG A 557 -14.17 14.89 36.71
C ARG A 557 -13.25 16.07 37.05
N GLU A 558 -12.87 16.22 38.32
CA GLU A 558 -11.92 17.25 38.76
C GLU A 558 -10.54 17.07 38.13
N ASP A 559 -10.06 15.82 38.02
CA ASP A 559 -8.81 15.52 37.29
C ASP A 559 -8.91 15.91 35.81
N MET A 560 -10.05 15.60 35.17
CA MET A 560 -10.32 15.96 33.78
C MET A 560 -10.34 17.47 33.58
N ASP A 561 -10.98 18.23 34.48
CA ASP A 561 -11.00 19.69 34.47
C ASP A 561 -9.59 20.28 34.62
N ARG A 562 -8.82 19.80 35.61
CA ARG A 562 -7.42 20.25 35.81
C ARG A 562 -6.58 19.99 34.56
N VAL A 563 -6.61 18.78 34.03
CA VAL A 563 -5.80 18.42 32.86
C VAL A 563 -6.21 19.24 31.64
N ARG A 564 -7.50 19.44 31.39
CA ARG A 564 -7.98 20.34 30.33
C ARG A 564 -7.40 21.74 30.48
N ASP A 565 -7.42 22.28 31.69
CA ASP A 565 -6.94 23.63 31.97
C ASP A 565 -5.41 23.73 31.82
N ASP A 566 -4.67 22.66 32.14
CA ASP A 566 -3.22 22.54 31.87
C ASP A 566 -2.94 22.57 30.34
N PHE A 567 -3.73 21.83 29.53
CA PHE A 567 -3.66 21.90 28.06
C PHE A 567 -3.94 23.31 27.52
N VAL A 568 -4.96 24.00 28.07
CA VAL A 568 -5.28 25.39 27.70
C VAL A 568 -4.12 26.33 28.05
N ALA A 569 -3.56 26.21 29.26
CA ALA A 569 -2.45 27.05 29.71
C ALA A 569 -1.20 26.83 28.85
N ALA A 570 -0.86 25.57 28.55
CA ALA A 570 0.24 25.23 27.64
C ALA A 570 0.00 25.78 26.22
N THR A 571 -1.23 25.74 25.72
CA THR A 571 -1.58 26.29 24.40
C THR A 571 -1.39 27.81 24.32
N ARG A 572 -1.80 28.55 25.36
CA ARG A 572 -1.54 30.00 25.46
C ARG A 572 -0.04 30.30 25.51
N ARG A 573 0.70 29.51 26.29
CA ARG A 573 2.16 29.61 26.37
C ARG A 573 2.85 29.29 25.05
N ALA A 574 2.33 28.33 24.27
CA ALA A 574 2.85 28.05 22.93
C ALA A 574 2.68 29.28 22.01
N SER A 575 1.55 29.99 22.13
CA SER A 575 1.32 31.20 21.34
C SER A 575 2.26 32.32 21.78
N ALA A 576 2.49 32.47 23.08
CA ALA A 576 3.42 33.45 23.63
C ALA A 576 4.88 33.14 23.27
N ALA A 577 5.24 31.86 23.14
CA ALA A 577 6.55 31.42 22.67
C ALA A 577 6.74 31.56 21.14
N GLY A 578 5.73 32.03 20.40
CA GLY A 578 5.85 32.29 18.96
C GLY A 578 5.76 31.04 18.08
N PHE A 579 5.13 29.95 18.51
CA PHE A 579 4.87 28.83 17.62
C PHE A 579 3.86 29.19 16.52
N ASP A 580 4.03 28.64 15.32
CA ASP A 580 3.14 28.84 14.16
C ASP A 580 2.02 27.79 14.11
N TRP A 581 2.21 26.65 14.80
CA TRP A 581 1.35 25.47 14.71
C TRP A 581 1.30 24.72 16.04
N VAL A 582 0.10 24.28 16.46
CA VAL A 582 -0.07 23.38 17.60
C VAL A 582 -0.65 22.05 17.15
N GLN A 583 -0.10 20.95 17.63
CA GLN A 583 -0.66 19.62 17.43
C GLN A 583 -1.05 19.01 18.79
N LEU A 584 -2.30 18.59 18.94
CA LEU A 584 -2.72 17.80 20.10
C LEU A 584 -2.24 16.35 19.95
N GLN A 585 -1.57 15.81 20.96
CA GLN A 585 -1.26 14.38 21.02
C GLN A 585 -2.44 13.60 21.57
N ALA A 586 -3.15 12.89 20.69
CA ALA A 586 -4.22 11.95 21.03
C ALA A 586 -3.95 10.52 20.51
N GLY A 587 -2.68 10.20 20.23
CA GLY A 587 -2.23 8.88 19.79
C GLY A 587 -1.25 8.22 20.77
N HIS A 588 -0.74 7.07 20.35
CA HIS A 588 0.31 6.27 20.97
C HIS A 588 0.06 5.86 22.43
N GLY A 589 -1.20 5.61 22.81
CA GLY A 589 -1.52 5.13 24.17
C GLY A 589 -1.25 6.14 25.29
N TYR A 590 -0.91 7.38 24.95
CA TYR A 590 -0.84 8.49 25.90
C TYR A 590 -2.25 8.86 26.40
N LEU A 591 -2.37 9.90 27.24
CA LEU A 591 -3.59 10.13 28.01
C LEU A 591 -4.86 10.16 27.16
N LEU A 592 -4.94 11.01 26.14
CA LEU A 592 -6.16 11.11 25.34
C LEU A 592 -6.39 9.88 24.47
N SER A 593 -5.32 9.25 23.97
CA SER A 593 -5.42 7.94 23.29
C SER A 593 -5.99 6.86 24.22
N SER A 594 -5.72 6.94 25.52
CA SER A 594 -6.25 5.99 26.51
C SER A 594 -7.75 6.16 26.76
N PHE A 595 -8.30 7.35 26.55
CA PHE A 595 -9.75 7.59 26.53
C PHE A 595 -10.36 7.11 25.22
N ILE A 596 -9.68 7.33 24.10
CA ILE A 596 -10.18 6.92 22.78
C ILE A 596 -10.23 5.40 22.67
N SER A 597 -9.20 4.65 23.05
CA SER A 597 -9.19 3.20 22.82
C SER A 597 -10.12 2.44 23.77
N PRO A 598 -10.95 1.51 23.26
CA PRO A 598 -11.74 0.60 24.11
C PRO A 598 -10.88 -0.39 24.91
N LEU A 599 -9.62 -0.63 24.53
CA LEU A 599 -8.69 -1.51 25.27
C LEU A 599 -8.21 -0.90 26.59
N THR A 600 -8.39 0.40 26.75
CA THR A 600 -7.82 1.17 27.86
C THR A 600 -8.85 2.00 28.60
N ASN A 601 -10.00 2.26 27.97
CA ASN A 601 -11.13 2.96 28.57
C ASN A 601 -12.24 1.98 28.95
N HIS A 602 -12.22 1.54 30.20
CA HIS A 602 -13.23 0.68 30.80
C HIS A 602 -14.21 1.48 31.69
N ARG A 603 -14.33 2.79 31.46
CA ARG A 603 -15.26 3.63 32.23
C ARG A 603 -16.71 3.24 31.91
N THR A 604 -17.57 3.44 32.90
CA THR A 604 -19.02 3.19 32.80
C THR A 604 -19.85 4.47 32.89
N ASP A 605 -19.20 5.63 32.99
CA ASP A 605 -19.83 6.96 32.93
C ASP A 605 -19.94 7.47 31.47
N GLU A 606 -20.32 8.73 31.27
CA GLU A 606 -20.45 9.32 29.94
C GLU A 606 -19.13 9.42 29.15
N HIS A 607 -17.99 9.06 29.74
CA HIS A 607 -16.67 9.11 29.11
C HIS A 607 -16.15 7.73 28.68
N GLY A 608 -16.93 6.65 28.81
CA GLY A 608 -16.56 5.29 28.35
C GLY A 608 -17.66 4.58 27.56
N GLY A 609 -17.32 3.40 27.01
CA GLY A 609 -18.22 2.57 26.21
C GLY A 609 -18.26 2.96 24.73
N PRO A 610 -19.40 3.39 24.17
CA PRO A 610 -19.51 3.78 22.75
C PRO A 610 -18.50 4.85 22.33
N LEU A 611 -18.21 4.94 21.02
CA LEU A 611 -17.21 5.84 20.46
C LEU A 611 -17.45 7.30 20.87
N GLU A 612 -18.70 7.75 20.84
CA GLU A 612 -19.09 9.13 21.14
C GLU A 612 -18.70 9.50 22.58
N ASN A 613 -18.87 8.57 23.52
CA ASN A 613 -18.50 8.74 24.92
C ASN A 613 -16.98 8.75 25.09
N ARG A 614 -16.28 7.80 24.47
CA ARG A 614 -14.80 7.72 24.47
C ARG A 614 -14.15 8.99 23.92
N LEU A 615 -14.80 9.65 22.95
CA LEU A 615 -14.32 10.90 22.36
C LEU A 615 -14.67 12.16 23.15
N ARG A 616 -15.59 12.13 24.13
CA ARG A 616 -16.04 13.35 24.83
C ARG A 616 -14.90 14.15 25.42
N PHE A 617 -14.05 13.50 26.23
CA PHE A 617 -12.95 14.20 26.90
C PHE A 617 -11.86 14.66 25.91
N PRO A 618 -11.36 13.81 24.97
CA PRO A 618 -10.45 14.27 23.92
C PRO A 618 -10.98 15.47 23.11
N LEU A 619 -12.26 15.48 22.74
CA LEU A 619 -12.88 16.59 22.00
C LEU A 619 -13.10 17.83 22.89
N GLU A 620 -13.41 17.65 24.18
CA GLU A 620 -13.49 18.75 25.16
C GLU A 620 -12.14 19.48 25.25
N VAL A 621 -11.05 18.72 25.43
CA VAL A 621 -9.69 19.24 25.48
C VAL A 621 -9.33 19.94 24.17
N PHE A 622 -9.58 19.30 23.02
CA PHE A 622 -9.30 19.89 21.72
C PHE A 622 -10.03 21.22 21.51
N LYS A 623 -11.34 21.28 21.81
CA LYS A 623 -12.14 22.52 21.68
C LYS A 623 -11.63 23.62 22.62
N ALA A 624 -11.27 23.28 23.85
CA ALA A 624 -10.73 24.23 24.81
C ALA A 624 -9.38 24.81 24.36
N MET A 625 -8.47 23.97 23.86
CA MET A 625 -7.22 24.42 23.25
C MET A 625 -7.49 25.28 22.00
N ARG A 626 -8.40 24.85 21.11
CA ARG A 626 -8.72 25.57 19.87
C ARG A 626 -9.26 26.97 20.16
N ALA A 627 -10.04 27.15 21.22
CA ALA A 627 -10.52 28.44 21.69
C ALA A 627 -9.40 29.34 22.27
N ALA A 628 -8.34 28.75 22.81
CA ALA A 628 -7.19 29.45 23.35
C ALA A 628 -6.09 29.75 22.31
N TRP A 629 -6.05 28.99 21.21
CA TRP A 629 -5.09 29.14 20.12
C TRP A 629 -5.56 30.18 19.08
N PRO A 630 -4.69 31.06 18.54
CA PRO A 630 -5.08 32.07 17.56
C PRO A 630 -5.82 31.46 16.35
N ALA A 631 -7.00 32.00 16.02
CA ALA A 631 -7.89 31.43 14.99
C ALA A 631 -7.28 31.45 13.58
N SER A 632 -6.33 32.35 13.31
CA SER A 632 -5.60 32.43 12.04
C SER A 632 -4.51 31.37 11.91
N LEU A 633 -4.11 30.71 12.99
CA LEU A 633 -3.03 29.72 13.00
C LEU A 633 -3.57 28.28 13.00
N PRO A 634 -2.91 27.36 12.28
CA PRO A 634 -3.34 25.98 12.22
C PRO A 634 -3.26 25.26 13.57
N MET A 635 -4.20 24.33 13.77
CA MET A 635 -4.15 23.35 14.84
C MET A 635 -4.52 21.97 14.30
N SER A 636 -3.68 20.98 14.57
CA SER A 636 -3.89 19.58 14.16
C SER A 636 -4.04 18.65 15.36
N VAL A 637 -4.43 17.41 15.11
CA VAL A 637 -4.40 16.32 16.10
C VAL A 637 -3.61 15.15 15.53
N ARG A 638 -2.85 14.46 16.38
CA ARG A 638 -2.24 13.17 16.04
C ARG A 638 -2.99 12.05 16.75
N ILE A 639 -3.37 11.02 16.00
CA ILE A 639 -4.14 9.88 16.51
C ILE A 639 -3.41 8.56 16.25
N SER A 640 -3.72 7.54 17.05
CA SER A 640 -3.47 6.14 16.68
C SER A 640 -4.70 5.63 15.94
N ALA A 641 -4.61 5.50 14.62
CA ALA A 641 -5.73 5.13 13.77
C ALA A 641 -6.04 3.62 13.75
N THR A 642 -5.22 2.82 14.43
CA THR A 642 -5.52 1.43 14.77
C THR A 642 -4.66 1.05 15.97
N ASP A 643 -5.20 0.23 16.87
CA ASP A 643 -4.46 -0.26 18.03
C ASP A 643 -3.61 -1.50 17.71
N TRP A 644 -3.79 -2.09 16.51
CA TRP A 644 -3.14 -3.33 16.08
C TRP A 644 -3.38 -4.52 17.02
N ALA A 645 -4.46 -4.50 17.80
CA ALA A 645 -4.84 -5.55 18.72
C ALA A 645 -6.35 -5.85 18.63
N PRO A 646 -6.77 -7.12 18.84
CA PRO A 646 -8.18 -7.49 18.81
C PRO A 646 -9.02 -6.68 19.81
N GLY A 647 -10.19 -6.20 19.36
CA GLY A 647 -11.09 -5.39 20.19
C GLY A 647 -10.66 -3.93 20.37
N GLY A 648 -9.56 -3.50 19.78
CA GLY A 648 -9.11 -2.10 19.78
C GLY A 648 -9.72 -1.24 18.67
N THR A 649 -9.28 0.01 18.63
CA THR A 649 -9.62 0.99 17.59
C THR A 649 -9.27 0.42 16.22
N THR A 650 -10.21 0.50 15.27
CA THR A 650 -10.03 0.08 13.88
C THR A 650 -9.83 1.28 12.96
N VAL A 651 -9.36 1.04 11.72
CA VAL A 651 -9.20 2.11 10.73
C VAL A 651 -10.56 2.73 10.35
N ASP A 652 -11.64 1.94 10.33
CA ASP A 652 -13.00 2.45 10.08
C ASP A 652 -13.41 3.43 11.18
N GLU A 653 -13.17 3.06 12.45
CA GLU A 653 -13.42 3.94 13.58
C GLU A 653 -12.54 5.20 13.51
N ALA A 654 -11.29 5.07 13.06
CA ALA A 654 -10.39 6.21 12.90
C ALA A 654 -10.86 7.24 11.86
N VAL A 655 -11.61 6.83 10.83
CA VAL A 655 -12.26 7.76 9.90
C VAL A 655 -13.30 8.61 10.65
N GLU A 656 -14.14 8.01 11.49
CA GLU A 656 -15.12 8.74 12.31
C GLU A 656 -14.45 9.64 13.37
N ILE A 657 -13.41 9.12 14.04
CA ILE A 657 -12.60 9.91 14.99
C ILE A 657 -12.05 11.16 14.30
N ALA A 658 -11.50 11.01 13.11
CA ALA A 658 -10.96 12.13 12.34
C ALA A 658 -12.04 13.15 11.94
N ARG A 659 -13.24 12.69 11.53
CA ARG A 659 -14.39 13.58 11.25
C ARG A 659 -14.78 14.38 12.49
N HIS A 660 -14.89 13.76 13.65
CA HIS A 660 -15.21 14.46 14.89
C HIS A 660 -14.16 15.50 15.30
N PHE A 661 -12.87 15.21 15.12
CA PHE A 661 -11.82 16.22 15.36
C PHE A 661 -11.88 17.35 14.33
N ARG A 662 -12.19 17.05 13.06
CA ARG A 662 -12.42 18.06 12.02
C ARG A 662 -13.59 18.99 12.38
N GLU A 663 -14.71 18.43 12.82
CA GLU A 663 -15.87 19.18 13.31
C GLU A 663 -15.54 20.03 14.54
N ALA A 664 -14.66 19.54 15.42
CA ALA A 664 -14.16 20.28 16.57
C ALA A 664 -13.16 21.40 16.22
N GLY A 665 -12.76 21.50 14.95
CA GLY A 665 -11.92 22.58 14.43
C GLY A 665 -10.48 22.17 14.10
N ALA A 666 -10.17 20.87 14.02
CA ALA A 666 -8.86 20.41 13.53
C ALA A 666 -8.69 20.72 12.05
N ASP A 667 -7.56 21.34 11.73
CA ASP A 667 -7.20 21.67 10.36
C ASP A 667 -6.69 20.43 9.62
N LEU A 668 -5.90 19.59 10.32
CA LEU A 668 -5.37 18.33 9.80
C LEU A 668 -5.36 17.23 10.88
N VAL A 669 -5.34 15.98 10.42
CA VAL A 669 -5.10 14.79 11.25
C VAL A 669 -3.76 14.14 10.86
N ASP A 670 -2.88 13.95 11.83
CA ASP A 670 -1.62 13.19 11.70
C ASP A 670 -1.89 11.71 12.00
N CYS A 671 -1.78 10.89 10.96
CA CYS A 671 -2.29 9.53 10.91
C CYS A 671 -1.22 8.52 11.33
N SER A 672 -1.01 8.39 12.64
CA SER A 672 -0.14 7.36 13.23
C SER A 672 -0.94 6.10 13.58
N SER A 673 -0.31 5.13 14.25
CA SER A 673 -0.97 3.91 14.74
C SER A 673 -0.24 3.31 15.93
N GLY A 674 -0.92 2.39 16.63
CA GLY A 674 -0.33 1.54 17.64
C GLY A 674 0.07 2.23 18.93
N GLU A 675 0.91 1.53 19.68
CA GLU A 675 1.44 1.87 21.01
C GLU A 675 0.39 2.09 22.11
N VAL A 676 -0.85 1.68 21.86
CA VAL A 676 -1.92 1.71 22.85
C VAL A 676 -1.76 0.57 23.86
N THR A 677 -1.34 -0.61 23.39
CA THR A 677 -1.12 -1.81 24.19
C THR A 677 0.21 -2.49 23.78
N PRO A 678 0.93 -3.14 24.72
CA PRO A 678 2.10 -3.96 24.38
C PRO A 678 1.75 -5.18 23.52
N ASP A 679 0.50 -5.64 23.51
CA ASP A 679 0.04 -6.84 22.78
C ASP A 679 -0.21 -6.59 21.27
N GLN A 680 0.07 -5.38 20.80
CA GLN A 680 -0.10 -4.99 19.41
C GLN A 680 0.72 -5.85 18.44
N LYS A 681 0.17 -6.10 17.25
CA LYS A 681 0.83 -6.85 16.17
C LYS A 681 0.83 -6.04 14.87
N PRO A 682 1.56 -4.90 14.81
CA PRO A 682 1.64 -4.08 13.62
C PRO A 682 2.29 -4.82 12.45
N VAL A 683 1.71 -4.65 11.26
CA VAL A 683 2.27 -5.17 10.01
C VAL A 683 3.12 -4.08 9.37
N TYR A 684 4.43 -4.12 9.65
CA TYR A 684 5.37 -3.15 9.10
C TYR A 684 5.66 -3.39 7.62
N GLY A 685 5.95 -2.29 6.92
CA GLY A 685 6.33 -2.28 5.52
C GLY A 685 6.65 -0.86 5.06
N ARG A 686 7.00 -0.74 3.78
CA ARG A 686 7.18 0.56 3.13
C ARG A 686 5.89 1.36 3.24
N MET A 687 5.95 2.59 3.75
CA MET A 687 4.80 3.50 3.85
C MET A 687 3.56 2.87 4.53
N TYR A 688 3.75 1.99 5.52
CA TYR A 688 2.68 1.09 6.01
C TYR A 688 1.45 1.80 6.60
N GLN A 689 1.56 3.07 7.01
CA GLN A 689 0.41 3.86 7.51
C GLN A 689 -0.16 4.81 6.46
N THR A 690 0.48 4.97 5.29
CA THR A 690 -0.08 5.78 4.20
C THR A 690 -1.48 5.33 3.77
N PRO A 691 -1.80 4.02 3.69
CA PRO A 691 -3.19 3.60 3.44
C PRO A 691 -4.18 4.09 4.49
N ILE A 692 -3.75 4.29 5.74
CA ILE A 692 -4.62 4.85 6.79
C ILE A 692 -4.86 6.34 6.55
N ALA A 693 -3.80 7.10 6.22
CA ALA A 693 -3.93 8.52 5.87
C ALA A 693 -4.82 8.74 4.65
N ASP A 694 -4.72 7.86 3.65
CA ASP A 694 -5.55 7.85 2.45
C ASP A 694 -7.04 7.67 2.79
N ARG A 695 -7.36 6.69 3.63
CA ARG A 695 -8.74 6.44 4.07
C ARG A 695 -9.32 7.62 4.84
N ILE A 696 -8.60 8.12 5.85
CA ILE A 696 -9.05 9.28 6.63
C ILE A 696 -9.26 10.50 5.72
N ARG A 697 -8.37 10.71 4.74
CA ARG A 697 -8.49 11.84 3.82
C ARG A 697 -9.69 11.74 2.92
N ASN A 698 -9.80 10.63 2.20
CA ASN A 698 -10.70 10.52 1.07
C ASN A 698 -12.08 9.97 1.46
N GLU A 699 -12.17 9.11 2.48
CA GLU A 699 -13.46 8.67 3.05
C GLU A 699 -13.94 9.70 4.09
N GLY A 700 -13.04 10.22 4.93
CA GLY A 700 -13.37 11.17 5.99
C GLY A 700 -13.59 12.62 5.52
N GLY A 701 -13.04 13.00 4.36
CA GLY A 701 -13.05 14.39 3.90
C GLY A 701 -12.17 15.31 4.76
N VAL A 702 -11.15 14.76 5.42
CA VAL A 702 -10.30 15.46 6.39
C VAL A 702 -8.88 15.58 5.84
N PRO A 703 -8.26 16.78 5.79
CA PRO A 703 -6.86 16.89 5.40
C PRO A 703 -5.92 16.09 6.33
N THR A 704 -4.93 15.40 5.76
CA THR A 704 -4.07 14.47 6.53
C THR A 704 -2.59 14.73 6.42
N ILE A 705 -1.86 14.33 7.46
CA ILE A 705 -0.41 14.20 7.48
C ILE A 705 -0.08 12.70 7.49
N ALA A 706 0.60 12.22 6.45
CA ALA A 706 1.08 10.85 6.37
C ALA A 706 2.43 10.68 7.11
N VAL A 707 2.55 9.57 7.85
CA VAL A 707 3.75 9.18 8.61
C VAL A 707 3.99 7.67 8.47
N GLY A 708 5.15 7.18 8.92
CA GLY A 708 5.43 5.74 9.03
C GLY A 708 6.17 5.15 7.84
N ALA A 709 7.47 4.92 8.03
CA ALA A 709 8.37 4.33 7.03
C ALA A 709 8.34 5.04 5.66
N ILE A 710 8.24 6.37 5.68
CA ILE A 710 8.49 7.25 4.54
C ILE A 710 9.97 7.65 4.59
N THR A 711 10.75 7.27 3.58
CA THR A 711 12.21 7.37 3.59
C THR A 711 12.84 7.94 2.32
N GLU A 712 12.05 8.13 1.26
CA GLU A 712 12.53 8.55 -0.07
C GLU A 712 11.68 9.73 -0.58
N ALA A 713 12.29 10.67 -1.32
CA ALA A 713 11.55 11.78 -1.93
C ALA A 713 10.48 11.31 -2.93
N ASP A 714 10.77 10.25 -3.69
CA ASP A 714 9.84 9.64 -4.64
C ASP A 714 8.57 9.10 -3.96
N GLN A 715 8.69 8.65 -2.70
CA GLN A 715 7.52 8.25 -1.89
C GLN A 715 6.66 9.46 -1.53
N ILE A 716 7.26 10.58 -1.13
CA ILE A 716 6.53 11.81 -0.80
C ILE A 716 5.83 12.34 -2.06
N ASN A 717 6.54 12.43 -3.18
CA ASN A 717 5.94 12.83 -4.46
C ASN A 717 4.73 11.95 -4.80
N GLY A 718 4.88 10.62 -4.69
CA GLY A 718 3.81 9.67 -4.91
C GLY A 718 2.61 9.86 -3.99
N ILE A 719 2.82 10.04 -2.68
CA ILE A 719 1.76 10.20 -1.67
C ILE A 719 0.94 11.46 -1.96
N ILE A 720 1.61 12.60 -2.17
CA ILE A 720 0.94 13.88 -2.37
C ILE A 720 0.24 13.89 -3.76
N ALA A 721 0.93 13.47 -4.81
CA ALA A 721 0.37 13.45 -6.16
C ALA A 721 -0.84 12.50 -6.25
N SER A 722 -0.80 11.31 -5.64
CA SER A 722 -1.97 10.40 -5.66
C SER A 722 -3.14 10.85 -4.77
N GLY A 723 -3.01 11.96 -4.03
CA GLY A 723 -4.07 12.46 -3.16
C GLY A 723 -4.29 11.60 -1.91
N ARG A 724 -3.26 10.87 -1.46
CA ARG A 724 -3.33 10.03 -0.25
C ARG A 724 -3.07 10.80 1.04
N ALA A 725 -2.40 11.95 0.96
CA ALA A 725 -2.22 12.88 2.07
C ALA A 725 -1.92 14.29 1.56
N ASP A 726 -2.04 15.28 2.44
CA ASP A 726 -1.76 16.68 2.12
C ASP A 726 -0.35 17.11 2.56
N LEU A 727 0.20 16.46 3.58
CA LEU A 727 1.57 16.65 4.07
C LEU A 727 2.20 15.28 4.42
N CYS A 728 3.53 15.21 4.43
CA CYS A 728 4.29 14.04 4.84
C CYS A 728 5.26 14.39 5.97
N ALA A 729 5.18 13.68 7.08
CA ALA A 729 6.05 13.85 8.23
C ALA A 729 7.11 12.73 8.31
N LEU A 730 8.37 13.14 8.42
CA LEU A 730 9.53 12.26 8.50
C LEU A 730 10.21 12.39 9.87
N ALA A 731 10.62 11.26 10.45
CA ALA A 731 11.36 11.23 11.71
C ALA A 731 12.80 10.74 11.46
N ARG A 732 13.00 9.42 11.46
CA ARG A 732 14.30 8.76 11.35
C ARG A 732 15.22 9.27 10.22
N PRO A 733 14.75 9.48 8.96
CA PRO A 733 15.61 10.03 7.91
C PRO A 733 16.21 11.40 8.28
N LEU A 734 15.42 12.26 8.94
CA LEU A 734 15.85 13.59 9.37
C LEU A 734 16.67 13.57 10.67
N LEU A 735 16.65 12.47 11.43
CA LEU A 735 17.60 12.26 12.54
C LEU A 735 19.00 12.01 12.00
N THR A 736 19.11 11.17 10.96
CA THR A 736 20.39 10.79 10.35
C THR A 736 20.95 11.82 9.37
N ASP A 737 20.09 12.60 8.72
CA ASP A 737 20.48 13.62 7.73
C ASP A 737 19.55 14.84 7.90
N ALA A 738 20.02 15.88 8.59
CA ALA A 738 19.19 17.07 8.83
C ALA A 738 18.91 17.85 7.54
N ALA A 739 19.78 17.74 6.53
CA ALA A 739 19.63 18.37 5.22
C ALA A 739 19.03 17.41 4.16
N TRP A 740 18.32 16.37 4.62
CA TRP A 740 17.77 15.32 3.76
C TRP A 740 17.00 15.87 2.55
N LEU A 741 16.12 16.85 2.74
CA LEU A 741 15.32 17.38 1.61
C LEU A 741 16.19 18.06 0.56
N LEU A 742 17.18 18.86 0.99
CA LEU A 742 18.15 19.51 0.11
C LEU A 742 18.93 18.48 -0.71
N ARG A 743 19.36 17.39 -0.06
CA ARG A 743 20.10 16.31 -0.70
C ARG A 743 19.22 15.49 -1.67
N GLU A 744 18.01 15.16 -1.28
CA GLU A 744 17.10 14.36 -2.12
C GLU A 744 16.62 15.13 -3.35
N THR A 745 16.36 16.44 -3.22
CA THR A 745 16.03 17.27 -4.39
C THR A 745 17.20 17.35 -5.37
N ALA A 746 18.44 17.49 -4.87
CA ALA A 746 19.64 17.42 -5.71
C ALA A 746 19.80 16.05 -6.40
N LYS A 747 19.51 14.94 -5.70
CA LYS A 747 19.51 13.58 -6.30
C LYS A 747 18.50 13.44 -7.43
N LEU A 748 17.33 14.07 -7.30
CA LEU A 748 16.30 14.13 -8.35
C LEU A 748 16.66 15.12 -9.47
N GLY A 749 17.81 15.79 -9.39
CA GLY A 749 18.26 16.81 -10.34
C GLY A 749 17.46 18.11 -10.27
N TYR A 750 16.76 18.37 -9.16
CA TYR A 750 15.97 19.59 -8.95
C TYR A 750 16.83 20.65 -8.25
N SER A 751 17.44 21.54 -9.03
CA SER A 751 18.43 22.51 -8.57
C SER A 751 17.85 23.88 -8.18
N GLU A 752 16.54 24.08 -8.29
CA GLU A 752 15.87 25.37 -8.09
C GLU A 752 15.41 25.61 -6.65
N LEU A 753 15.43 24.57 -5.80
CA LEU A 753 15.09 24.72 -4.41
C LEU A 753 16.02 25.77 -3.77
N PRO A 754 15.49 26.79 -3.05
CA PRO A 754 16.32 27.74 -2.33
C PRO A 754 17.12 27.07 -1.22
N TRP A 755 18.42 27.32 -1.18
CA TRP A 755 19.31 26.90 -0.08
C TRP A 755 19.69 28.13 0.75
N PRO A 756 19.99 27.96 2.06
CA PRO A 756 20.61 29.02 2.84
C PRO A 756 21.83 29.60 2.10
N PRO A 757 22.00 30.94 2.03
CA PRO A 757 23.12 31.54 1.29
C PRO A 757 24.49 30.98 1.67
N ALA A 758 24.68 30.65 2.95
CA ALA A 758 25.90 30.04 3.48
C ALA A 758 26.20 28.62 2.92
N TYR A 759 25.20 27.92 2.36
CA TYR A 759 25.34 26.54 1.87
C TYR A 759 25.50 26.43 0.35
N ARG A 760 25.55 27.55 -0.39
CA ARG A 760 25.59 27.55 -1.86
C ARG A 760 26.77 26.75 -2.45
N ASN A 761 27.96 26.81 -1.85
CA ASN A 761 29.10 26.02 -2.32
C ASN A 761 28.86 24.50 -2.21
N ALA A 762 28.13 24.06 -1.18
CA ALA A 762 27.76 22.65 -1.03
C ALA A 762 26.69 22.24 -2.05
N LYS A 763 25.72 23.12 -2.34
CA LYS A 763 24.75 22.95 -3.42
C LYS A 763 25.44 22.72 -4.76
N ASP A 764 26.35 23.61 -5.14
CA ASP A 764 27.08 23.53 -6.42
C ASP A 764 27.87 22.22 -6.55
N GLN A 765 28.46 21.74 -5.44
CA GLN A 765 29.15 20.45 -5.41
C GLN A 765 28.17 19.29 -5.63
N LEU A 766 27.05 19.27 -4.89
CA LEU A 766 26.06 18.20 -4.98
C LEU A 766 25.39 18.13 -6.34
N ASP A 767 25.01 19.27 -6.92
CA ASP A 767 24.44 19.35 -8.25
C ASP A 767 25.40 18.74 -9.30
N ARG A 768 26.71 19.05 -9.21
CA ARG A 768 27.73 18.44 -10.08
C ARG A 768 27.94 16.95 -9.83
N SER A 769 27.86 16.50 -8.57
CA SER A 769 28.02 15.10 -8.20
C SER A 769 26.88 14.24 -8.73
N PHE A 770 25.63 14.74 -8.66
CA PHE A 770 24.45 14.02 -9.15
C PHE A 770 24.17 14.23 -10.63
N SER A 771 24.77 15.23 -11.30
CA SER A 771 24.70 15.38 -12.76
C SER A 771 25.67 14.46 -13.51
N ARG A 772 26.71 13.93 -12.84
CA ARG A 772 27.75 13.07 -13.44
C ARG A 772 27.35 11.61 -13.76
N PRO A 773 26.39 10.94 -13.10
CA PRO A 773 26.06 9.54 -13.40
C PRO A 773 25.32 9.30 -14.72
N GLN A 774 24.75 10.32 -15.37
CA GLN A 774 23.98 10.15 -16.62
C GLN A 774 24.83 10.06 -17.91
N ARG A 775 26.17 10.11 -17.83
CA ARG A 775 27.07 9.95 -19.01
C ARG A 775 27.74 8.58 -19.13
N LEU A 776 27.52 7.66 -18.19
CA LEU A 776 28.19 6.35 -18.15
C LEU A 776 27.23 5.15 -18.04
N ALA A 777 25.93 5.34 -18.28
CA ALA A 777 24.94 4.27 -18.35
C ALA A 777 24.44 4.09 -19.78
#